data_AF-A0A7W4PUL4-F1
#
_entry.id   AF-A0A7W4PUL4-F1
#
_cell.length_a   1.000
_cell.length_b   1.000
_cell.length_c   1.000
_cell.angle_alpha   90.00
_cell.angle_beta   90.00
_cell.angle_gamma   90.00
#
_symmetry.space_group_name_H-M   'P 1'
#
loop_
_entity.id
_entity.type
_entity.pdbx_description
1 polymer ?
#
loop_
_entity_poly.entity_id
_entity_poly.type
_entity_poly.pdbx_seq_one_letter_code
_entity_poly.pdbx_strand_id
1 'polypeptide(L)'
;MLSKLFKSVNSLVDRELRHNLRMNSEYRKYRWNVFERLLAWCSTYYGRAMLILWVGAIMIVLAGLYLRPVLAPFGRQYFKGIEKLPDGLSDLLGGQLTIIGIVFPLVVGLISVLFQKKSTREHIQSAYQLYSGYMFAGLSGLSLAAFILVSELLSARGDKYLDICLVVVAIIWMIMNIGLSIWFFIQSLNVLDDRRRDRIMLKYFISKVVAQHIRTAMVKNWLALPGRYINQMGRLNVSVDVYDSPEKEKSDLLKLKLKMDECVRDIYTLPLLFLLRRLKPVGTGPARIRVLPGWGIHNSEVVILATTGIRYNAIWEKLFKLCFIRGSKWEKTNFLNFTRGFYGEIYDALDERNLGAFEEAADRLVSTFITLKRCFQYGDKNYIDDVSISFFPQSLSQSFHNDFYRLAEEVVKTLDTTSTYFRKIIHLPQSFYRYRGEDRTGELQQALQSQCDIWQILIDWNVGNKALSVNQKQRYVAMLQHFIGEWESWHMWLRLTFKNNVDTAGYTEALVSHLFRSMEMLITAITSDDIDATDLSTDMFMLWLNQGQFHNHYHEEYLWHSLFLTPDFLLHSVSDNCQSCILRGASYNEKAALSLTMRNVMTDLRLFLSAYMVRYLGQQKNVNLLTVIKRLLSPSLVAPTGAYNTLPSAIVGQTDIIDVILRLTFCHADEHSNWFSRLSHMVERLTRNNKGPVISGRIYMSSVDDLNTLYPAFADIAVMLSVSEQRISQKVVTAIGEGIFSFSDKKNIVYTLKSLTKSTTEVAENFLKTSEEYATRVVFFNRTLDMYISAFEESIKSDIIKAEADIDLFRRIDMNISQNVVDDIKKDHLLSLFEFTPDTGISERWEKQWINIGIDKESVAKKLGRTIDPTFFPSTTIADNILNTVHRKLFINRGQLSEDIGNLDELFHKVKIFMKKEEDCTLIVYGDCFSRKLYELEYCTDKHNELGIKRVSKPEKGYQPHVLQYMIGNCTIYFVPDCQDNYSLLVRNSSFGRLRLFRYPDDTMFCTFCREDADDPLKSIMTHLWELDAEMTDPVIAMFNHV
;
A
#
# COMPACT_ATOMS: atom_id res chain seq x y z
N MET A 1 31.17 15.68 -20.74
CA MET A 1 32.32 15.50 -19.83
C MET A 1 31.97 15.95 -18.42
N LEU A 2 31.45 17.17 -18.24
CA LEU A 2 30.96 17.71 -16.96
C LEU A 2 29.89 16.84 -16.26
N SER A 3 28.94 16.27 -16.99
CA SER A 3 27.91 15.36 -16.46
C SER A 3 28.46 14.11 -15.76
N LYS A 4 29.57 13.55 -16.24
CA LYS A 4 30.26 12.43 -15.59
C LYS A 4 31.07 12.88 -14.38
N LEU A 5 31.70 14.05 -14.48
CA LEU A 5 32.55 14.61 -13.43
C LEU A 5 31.74 15.01 -12.18
N PHE A 6 30.60 15.66 -12.37
CA PHE A 6 29.70 16.09 -11.28
C PHE A 6 28.57 15.10 -10.97
N LYS A 7 28.62 13.88 -11.54
CA LYS A 7 27.63 12.81 -11.36
C LYS A 7 26.19 13.31 -11.53
N SER A 8 25.82 13.69 -12.75
CA SER A 8 24.41 14.02 -13.02
C SER A 8 23.50 12.80 -12.83
N VAL A 9 22.22 12.99 -12.51
CA VAL A 9 21.24 11.89 -12.36
C VAL A 9 21.26 11.00 -13.58
N ASN A 10 21.28 11.61 -14.77
CA ASN A 10 21.35 10.89 -16.02
C ASN A 10 22.63 10.03 -16.16
N SER A 11 23.76 10.49 -15.62
CA SER A 11 25.00 9.71 -15.58
C SER A 11 24.98 8.61 -14.51
N LEU A 12 24.24 8.80 -13.41
CA LEU A 12 24.09 7.81 -12.34
C LEU A 12 23.21 6.65 -12.81
N VAL A 13 22.03 6.96 -13.36
CA VAL A 13 21.11 5.97 -13.97
C VAL A 13 21.83 5.18 -15.07
N ASP A 14 22.57 5.85 -15.95
CA ASP A 14 23.38 5.17 -16.97
C ASP A 14 24.43 4.21 -16.40
N ARG A 15 25.02 4.56 -15.25
CA ARG A 15 26.04 3.73 -14.62
C ARG A 15 25.39 2.53 -13.95
N GLU A 16 24.27 2.75 -13.27
CA GLU A 16 23.46 1.72 -12.63
C GLU A 16 22.94 0.70 -13.64
N LEU A 17 22.27 1.14 -14.71
CA LEU A 17 21.74 0.26 -15.76
C LEU A 17 22.86 -0.54 -16.43
N ARG A 18 24.02 0.08 -16.70
CA ARG A 18 25.18 -0.65 -17.22
C ARG A 18 25.79 -1.63 -16.24
N HIS A 19 25.77 -1.33 -14.93
CA HIS A 19 26.29 -2.21 -13.91
C HIS A 19 25.40 -3.44 -13.77
N ASN A 20 24.09 -3.22 -13.62
CA ASN A 20 23.09 -4.26 -13.42
C ASN A 20 22.95 -5.17 -14.64
N LEU A 21 22.94 -4.62 -15.87
CA LEU A 21 22.86 -5.40 -17.10
C LEU A 21 24.21 -5.95 -17.58
N ARG A 22 25.32 -5.68 -16.89
CA ARG A 22 26.67 -6.13 -17.34
C ARG A 22 26.78 -7.65 -17.38
N MET A 23 26.20 -8.32 -16.39
CA MET A 23 26.28 -9.77 -16.21
C MET A 23 25.21 -10.53 -17.00
N ASN A 24 24.19 -9.83 -17.52
CA ASN A 24 23.13 -10.42 -18.29
C ASN A 24 23.63 -10.87 -19.68
N SER A 25 23.63 -12.20 -19.92
CA SER A 25 24.15 -12.82 -21.15
C SER A 25 23.29 -12.47 -22.38
N GLU A 26 21.97 -12.44 -22.23
CA GLU A 26 21.03 -12.09 -23.31
C GLU A 26 21.18 -10.62 -23.69
N TYR A 27 21.28 -9.71 -22.71
CA TYR A 27 21.57 -8.30 -23.00
C TYR A 27 22.89 -8.13 -23.77
N ARG A 28 23.93 -8.88 -23.40
CA ARG A 28 25.23 -8.84 -24.09
C ARG A 28 25.16 -9.33 -25.54
N LYS A 29 24.27 -10.27 -25.85
CA LYS A 29 24.07 -10.84 -27.18
C LYS A 29 23.38 -9.86 -28.13
N TYR A 30 22.46 -9.04 -27.62
CA TYR A 30 21.66 -8.12 -28.43
C TYR A 30 22.05 -6.64 -28.32
N ARG A 31 22.93 -6.26 -27.40
CA ARG A 31 23.51 -4.90 -27.37
C ARG A 31 24.42 -4.66 -28.57
N TRP A 32 24.58 -3.39 -28.95
CA TRP A 32 25.57 -3.02 -29.96
C TRP A 32 27.00 -3.35 -29.56
N ASN A 33 27.70 -4.01 -30.49
CA ASN A 33 29.14 -4.17 -30.45
C ASN A 33 29.84 -2.80 -30.61
N VAL A 34 31.15 -2.76 -30.33
CA VAL A 34 31.92 -1.51 -30.37
C VAL A 34 31.87 -0.87 -31.77
N PHE A 35 32.00 -1.67 -32.83
CA PHE A 35 31.91 -1.21 -34.21
C PHE A 35 30.49 -0.70 -34.56
N GLU A 36 29.46 -1.48 -34.25
CA GLU A 36 28.05 -1.09 -34.47
C GLU A 36 27.72 0.23 -33.74
N ARG A 37 28.23 0.40 -32.52
CA ARG A 37 28.03 1.63 -31.73
C ARG A 37 28.73 2.84 -32.34
N LEU A 38 29.95 2.66 -32.85
CA LEU A 38 30.69 3.72 -33.54
C LEU A 38 29.96 4.14 -34.81
N LEU A 39 29.54 3.17 -35.62
CA LEU A 39 28.84 3.42 -36.88
C LEU A 39 27.47 4.08 -36.65
N ALA A 40 26.72 3.64 -35.65
CA ALA A 40 25.47 4.28 -35.23
C ALA A 40 25.69 5.72 -34.73
N TRP A 41 26.78 5.97 -33.97
CA TRP A 41 27.15 7.32 -33.54
C TRP A 41 27.51 8.21 -34.72
N CYS A 42 28.34 7.71 -35.65
CA CYS A 42 28.73 8.42 -36.85
C CYS A 42 27.52 8.74 -37.75
N SER A 43 26.54 7.85 -37.81
CA SER A 43 25.31 8.04 -38.59
C SER A 43 24.35 9.02 -37.92
N THR A 44 24.28 9.03 -36.58
CA THR A 44 23.42 9.95 -35.82
C THR A 44 23.99 11.37 -35.77
N TYR A 45 25.32 11.51 -35.64
CA TYR A 45 26.03 12.78 -35.55
C TYR A 45 26.95 13.00 -36.76
N TYR A 46 26.41 12.81 -37.97
CA TYR A 46 27.18 12.81 -39.22
C TYR A 46 28.04 14.07 -39.40
N GLY A 47 27.55 15.26 -39.05
CA GLY A 47 28.34 16.50 -39.16
C GLY A 47 29.60 16.50 -38.28
N ARG A 48 29.50 15.97 -37.06
CA ARG A 48 30.67 15.83 -36.17
C ARG A 48 31.61 14.74 -36.65
N ALA A 49 31.06 13.64 -37.18
CA ALA A 49 31.86 12.54 -37.72
C ALA A 49 32.66 13.00 -38.96
N MET A 50 32.03 13.77 -39.87
CA MET A 50 32.72 14.35 -41.02
C MET A 50 33.83 15.32 -40.59
N LEU A 51 33.57 16.20 -39.61
CA LEU A 51 34.61 17.10 -39.09
C LEU A 51 35.81 16.31 -38.55
N ILE A 52 35.58 15.24 -37.78
CA ILE A 52 36.64 14.38 -37.26
C ILE A 52 37.42 13.71 -38.40
N LEU A 53 36.75 13.24 -39.46
CA LEU A 53 37.41 12.66 -40.63
C LEU A 53 38.31 13.68 -41.35
N TRP A 54 37.80 14.89 -41.58
CA TRP A 54 38.57 15.96 -42.21
C TRP A 54 39.78 16.39 -41.36
N VAL A 55 39.58 16.58 -40.05
CA VAL A 55 40.68 16.90 -39.14
C VAL A 55 41.70 15.75 -39.11
N GLY A 56 41.24 14.50 -39.09
CA GLY A 56 42.11 13.33 -39.16
C GLY A 56 42.92 13.28 -40.45
N ALA A 57 42.28 13.49 -41.60
CA ALA A 57 42.95 13.52 -42.90
C ALA A 57 44.01 14.62 -42.97
N ILE A 58 43.68 15.84 -42.54
CA ILE A 58 44.64 16.97 -42.48
C ILE A 58 45.80 16.64 -41.54
N MET A 59 45.53 16.08 -40.36
CA MET A 59 46.57 15.71 -39.41
C MET A 59 47.50 14.61 -39.95
N ILE A 60 46.98 13.64 -40.72
CA ILE A 60 47.81 12.62 -41.38
C ILE A 60 48.68 13.23 -42.47
N VAL A 61 48.14 14.16 -43.27
CA VAL A 61 48.93 14.90 -44.27
C VAL A 61 50.04 15.71 -43.58
N LEU A 62 49.73 16.46 -42.52
CA LEU A 62 50.70 17.24 -41.75
C LEU A 62 51.77 16.34 -41.11
N ALA A 63 51.39 15.18 -40.56
CA ALA A 63 52.32 14.21 -40.02
C ALA A 63 53.23 13.62 -41.12
N GLY A 64 52.68 13.34 -42.31
CA GLY A 64 53.44 12.88 -43.47
C GLY A 64 54.46 13.91 -43.98
N LEU A 65 54.12 15.20 -43.90
CA LEU A 65 55.03 16.30 -44.19
C LEU A 65 56.11 16.48 -43.12
N TYR A 66 55.74 16.37 -41.84
CA TYR A 66 56.68 16.45 -40.72
C TYR A 66 57.68 15.29 -40.73
N LEU A 67 57.21 14.08 -41.04
CA LEU A 67 58.01 12.85 -41.12
C LEU A 67 58.66 12.63 -42.50
N ARG A 68 58.62 13.64 -43.40
CA ARG A 68 59.27 13.61 -44.72
C ARG A 68 60.70 13.04 -44.71
N PRO A 69 61.63 13.42 -43.81
CA PRO A 69 62.99 12.88 -43.84
C PRO A 69 63.07 11.35 -43.60
N VAL A 70 62.06 10.74 -42.98
CA VAL A 70 61.99 9.30 -42.74
C VAL A 70 61.16 8.59 -43.82
N LEU A 71 60.00 9.15 -44.17
CA LEU A 71 59.04 8.53 -45.07
C LEU A 71 59.41 8.64 -46.55
N ALA A 72 60.06 9.74 -46.97
CA ALA A 72 60.48 9.92 -48.36
C ALA A 72 61.53 8.89 -48.83
N PRO A 73 62.63 8.62 -48.11
CA PRO A 73 63.60 7.60 -48.51
C PRO A 73 63.01 6.18 -48.40
N PHE A 74 62.21 5.91 -47.36
CA PHE A 74 61.50 4.64 -47.19
C PHE A 74 60.55 4.35 -48.36
N GLY A 75 59.73 5.33 -48.76
CA GLY A 75 58.79 5.21 -49.87
C GLY A 75 59.50 4.88 -51.20
N ARG A 76 60.61 5.55 -51.49
CA ARG A 76 61.42 5.30 -52.70
C ARG A 76 62.11 3.94 -52.71
N GLN A 77 62.52 3.43 -51.55
CA GLN A 77 63.21 2.15 -51.43
C GLN A 77 62.27 0.95 -51.60
N TYR A 78 61.07 1.01 -51.02
CA TYR A 78 60.16 -0.14 -50.95
C TYR A 78 59.01 -0.10 -51.98
N PHE A 79 58.63 1.08 -52.48
CA PHE A 79 57.51 1.23 -53.42
C PHE A 79 57.97 1.77 -54.78
N LYS A 80 58.38 0.86 -55.67
CA LYS A 80 58.71 1.20 -57.07
C LYS A 80 57.47 1.75 -57.78
N GLY A 81 57.56 2.96 -58.32
CA GLY A 81 56.47 3.60 -59.08
C GLY A 81 55.54 4.50 -58.26
N ILE A 82 55.84 4.78 -56.99
CA ILE A 82 55.03 5.66 -56.13
C ILE A 82 54.86 7.09 -56.67
N GLU A 83 55.75 7.53 -57.57
CA GLU A 83 55.68 8.84 -58.22
C GLU A 83 54.59 8.92 -59.32
N LYS A 84 54.02 7.78 -59.75
CA LYS A 84 52.90 7.69 -60.72
C LYS A 84 51.53 7.50 -60.05
N LEU A 85 51.48 7.39 -58.72
CA LEU A 85 50.24 7.23 -57.97
C LEU A 85 49.22 8.37 -58.20
N PRO A 86 49.63 9.64 -58.35
CA PRO A 86 48.69 10.73 -58.62
C PRO A 86 47.88 10.58 -59.91
N ASP A 87 48.43 9.91 -60.93
CA ASP A 87 47.78 9.76 -62.25
C ASP A 87 46.47 8.94 -62.19
N GLY A 88 46.32 8.08 -61.17
CA GLY A 88 45.11 7.25 -60.98
C GLY A 88 43.99 7.92 -60.18
N LEU A 89 44.19 9.14 -59.65
CA LEU A 89 43.24 9.79 -58.73
C LEU A 89 41.89 10.12 -59.39
N SER A 90 41.91 10.46 -60.69
CA SER A 90 40.70 10.75 -61.48
C SER A 90 39.80 9.51 -61.63
N ASP A 91 40.39 8.34 -61.86
CA ASP A 91 39.65 7.08 -61.95
C ASP A 91 39.02 6.71 -60.61
N LEU A 92 39.72 6.98 -59.50
CA LEU A 92 39.19 6.78 -58.14
C LEU A 92 38.03 7.72 -57.84
N LEU A 93 38.11 8.99 -58.26
CA LEU A 93 37.02 9.96 -58.14
C LEU A 93 35.79 9.49 -58.92
N GLY A 94 35.97 9.04 -60.17
CA GLY A 94 34.89 8.50 -61.01
C GLY A 94 34.21 7.28 -60.39
N GLY A 95 35.00 6.33 -59.87
CA GLY A 95 34.49 5.17 -59.14
C GLY A 95 33.68 5.56 -57.90
N GLN A 96 34.17 6.51 -57.10
CA GLN A 96 33.51 6.95 -55.88
C GLN A 96 32.19 7.69 -56.17
N LEU A 97 32.18 8.57 -57.17
CA LEU A 97 30.96 9.28 -57.61
C LEU A 97 29.90 8.33 -58.16
N THR A 98 30.31 7.26 -58.85
CA THR A 98 29.38 6.23 -59.36
C THR A 98 28.70 5.47 -58.21
N ILE A 99 29.47 5.06 -57.19
CA ILE A 99 28.94 4.35 -56.02
C ILE A 99 27.92 5.22 -55.27
N ILE A 100 28.23 6.50 -55.03
CA ILE A 100 27.36 7.41 -54.28
C ILE A 100 26.17 7.89 -55.11
N GLY A 101 26.38 8.20 -56.38
CA GLY A 101 25.39 8.82 -57.25
C GLY A 101 24.36 7.84 -57.80
N ILE A 102 24.73 6.56 -57.98
CA ILE A 102 23.87 5.55 -58.60
C ILE A 102 23.54 4.44 -57.61
N VAL A 103 24.56 3.78 -57.05
CA VAL A 103 24.35 2.52 -56.33
C VAL A 103 23.64 2.72 -54.99
N PHE A 104 24.05 3.70 -54.20
CA PHE A 104 23.44 4.00 -52.90
C PHE A 104 21.96 4.41 -53.03
N PRO A 105 21.58 5.39 -53.87
CA PRO A 105 20.18 5.76 -54.09
C PRO A 105 19.32 4.59 -54.58
N LEU A 106 19.83 3.75 -55.47
CA LEU A 106 19.09 2.60 -56.01
C LEU A 106 18.75 1.57 -54.94
N VAL A 107 19.72 1.18 -54.09
CA VAL A 107 19.48 0.22 -53.01
C VAL A 107 18.54 0.78 -51.94
N VAL A 108 18.71 2.05 -51.56
CA VAL A 108 17.81 2.71 -50.59
C VAL A 108 16.39 2.84 -51.17
N GLY A 109 16.26 3.16 -52.45
CA GLY A 109 14.99 3.21 -53.16
C GLY A 109 14.27 1.87 -53.18
N LEU A 110 14.98 0.78 -53.55
CA LEU A 110 14.44 -0.57 -53.56
C LEU A 110 13.91 -0.99 -52.18
N ILE A 111 14.70 -0.78 -51.12
CA ILE A 111 14.29 -1.10 -49.75
C ILE A 111 13.08 -0.27 -49.33
N SER A 112 13.06 1.02 -49.66
CA SER A 112 11.95 1.91 -49.32
C SER A 112 10.63 1.47 -50.00
N VAL A 113 10.69 1.01 -51.25
CA VAL A 113 9.52 0.48 -51.99
C VAL A 113 9.06 -0.85 -51.41
N LEU A 114 9.99 -1.77 -51.10
CA LEU A 114 9.65 -3.09 -50.54
C LEU A 114 8.93 -3.00 -49.20
N PHE A 115 9.26 -2.01 -48.37
CA PHE A 115 8.61 -1.79 -47.07
C PHE A 115 7.49 -0.75 -47.09
N GLN A 116 7.13 -0.21 -48.26
CA GLN A 116 6.15 0.87 -48.37
C GLN A 116 4.76 0.48 -47.85
N LYS A 117 4.40 -0.80 -47.94
CA LYS A 117 3.09 -1.35 -47.56
C LYS A 117 2.99 -1.89 -46.13
N LYS A 118 4.09 -1.98 -45.37
CA LYS A 118 4.07 -2.54 -44.01
C LYS A 118 3.79 -1.47 -42.96
N SER A 119 2.94 -1.73 -41.97
CA SER A 119 2.65 -0.79 -40.87
C SER A 119 3.87 -0.50 -39.99
N THR A 120 4.86 -1.40 -39.96
CA THR A 120 6.12 -1.24 -39.23
C THR A 120 7.20 -0.49 -40.01
N ARG A 121 6.87 0.08 -41.19
CA ARG A 121 7.81 0.76 -42.09
C ARG A 121 8.70 1.76 -41.39
N GLU A 122 8.14 2.64 -40.57
CA GLU A 122 8.92 3.69 -39.89
C GLU A 122 10.00 3.11 -38.98
N HIS A 123 9.69 2.02 -38.26
CA HIS A 123 10.64 1.36 -37.37
C HIS A 123 11.67 0.51 -38.12
N ILE A 124 11.24 -0.24 -39.15
CA ILE A 124 12.14 -1.01 -40.01
C ILE A 124 13.11 -0.07 -40.73
N GLN A 125 12.60 1.02 -41.30
CA GLN A 125 13.40 2.01 -42.00
C GLN A 125 14.36 2.71 -41.04
N SER A 126 13.90 3.12 -39.84
CA SER A 126 14.77 3.73 -38.83
C SER A 126 15.88 2.79 -38.34
N ALA A 127 15.57 1.50 -38.15
CA ALA A 127 16.55 0.49 -37.78
C ALA A 127 17.56 0.27 -38.91
N TYR A 128 17.09 0.08 -40.14
CA TYR A 128 17.92 -0.08 -41.33
C TYR A 128 18.85 1.12 -41.53
N GLN A 129 18.31 2.34 -41.50
CA GLN A 129 19.07 3.58 -41.69
C GLN A 129 20.22 3.70 -40.69
N LEU A 130 20.00 3.27 -39.44
CA LEU A 130 21.03 3.35 -38.41
C LEU A 130 22.06 2.22 -38.49
N TYR A 131 21.64 0.99 -38.80
CA TYR A 131 22.51 -0.19 -38.84
C TYR A 131 23.33 -0.30 -40.12
N SER A 132 22.75 0.06 -41.26
CA SER A 132 23.44 0.05 -42.55
C SER A 132 24.52 1.12 -42.64
N GLY A 133 24.45 2.15 -41.79
CA GLY A 133 25.38 3.28 -41.80
C GLY A 133 25.28 4.11 -43.07
N TYR A 134 24.20 3.97 -43.84
CA TYR A 134 24.10 4.53 -45.20
C TYR A 134 24.41 6.03 -45.23
N MET A 135 23.97 6.79 -44.21
CA MET A 135 24.24 8.23 -44.16
C MET A 135 25.70 8.53 -43.93
N PHE A 136 26.36 7.82 -43.02
CA PHE A 136 27.78 8.02 -42.77
C PHE A 136 28.63 7.54 -43.97
N ALA A 137 28.32 6.36 -44.52
CA ALA A 137 29.02 5.79 -45.66
C ALA A 137 28.88 6.68 -46.91
N GLY A 138 27.67 7.16 -47.22
CA GLY A 138 27.41 8.06 -48.34
C GLY A 138 28.08 9.42 -48.17
N LEU A 139 27.95 10.06 -47.00
CA LEU A 139 28.56 11.38 -46.74
C LEU A 139 30.09 11.31 -46.61
N SER A 140 30.64 10.20 -46.09
CA SER A 140 32.09 9.96 -46.09
C SER A 140 32.61 9.78 -47.51
N GLY A 141 31.84 9.11 -48.36
CA GLY A 141 32.12 9.03 -49.79
C GLY A 141 32.13 10.40 -50.48
N LEU A 142 31.10 11.21 -50.21
CA LEU A 142 30.99 12.56 -50.79
C LEU A 142 32.13 13.46 -50.29
N SER A 143 32.46 13.35 -49.00
CA SER A 143 33.57 14.07 -48.39
C SER A 143 34.92 13.65 -48.97
N LEU A 144 35.11 12.37 -49.29
CA LEU A 144 36.29 11.88 -49.99
C LEU A 144 36.39 12.47 -51.40
N ALA A 145 35.29 12.51 -52.16
CA ALA A 145 35.27 13.13 -53.49
C ALA A 145 35.63 14.62 -53.41
N ALA A 146 35.09 15.34 -52.42
CA ALA A 146 35.46 16.72 -52.16
C ALA A 146 36.94 16.86 -51.72
N PHE A 147 37.46 15.95 -50.91
CA PHE A 147 38.86 15.93 -50.50
C PHE A 147 39.79 15.70 -51.69
N ILE A 148 39.43 14.80 -52.61
CA ILE A 148 40.17 14.54 -53.85
C ILE A 148 40.20 15.79 -54.73
N LEU A 149 39.05 16.44 -54.95
CA LEU A 149 38.97 17.70 -55.71
C LEU A 149 39.83 18.81 -55.09
N VAL A 150 39.73 19.00 -53.77
CA VAL A 150 40.57 19.98 -53.05
C VAL A 150 42.05 19.62 -53.15
N SER A 151 42.38 18.32 -53.13
CA SER A 151 43.75 17.84 -53.28
C SER A 151 44.30 18.18 -54.67
N GLU A 152 43.53 18.00 -55.75
CA GLU A 152 43.94 18.40 -57.11
C GLU A 152 44.17 19.92 -57.21
N LEU A 153 43.33 20.74 -56.58
CA LEU A 153 43.53 22.20 -56.52
C LEU A 153 44.79 22.58 -55.73
N LEU A 154 45.13 21.83 -54.68
CA LEU A 154 46.34 22.05 -53.87
C LEU A 154 47.60 21.55 -54.59
N SER A 155 47.50 20.46 -55.34
CA SER A 155 48.57 19.92 -56.18
C SER A 155 49.01 20.90 -57.26
N ALA A 156 48.10 21.74 -57.77
CA ALA A 156 48.45 22.84 -58.67
C ALA A 156 49.40 23.89 -58.05
N ARG A 157 49.60 23.88 -56.73
CA ARG A 157 50.48 24.81 -55.99
C ARG A 157 51.56 24.09 -55.14
N GLY A 158 51.62 22.76 -55.15
CA GLY A 158 52.44 21.94 -54.26
C GLY A 158 53.72 21.37 -54.88
N ASP A 159 54.56 20.74 -54.05
CA ASP A 159 55.70 19.91 -54.47
C ASP A 159 55.24 18.45 -54.62
N LYS A 160 55.88 17.65 -55.50
CA LYS A 160 55.51 16.26 -55.83
C LYS A 160 55.34 15.35 -54.60
N TYR A 161 56.06 15.63 -53.52
CA TYR A 161 55.91 14.89 -52.26
C TYR A 161 54.57 15.14 -51.55
N LEU A 162 54.07 16.39 -51.60
CA LEU A 162 52.74 16.74 -51.07
C LEU A 162 51.66 15.95 -51.82
N ASP A 163 51.78 15.87 -53.14
CA ASP A 163 50.83 15.14 -54.00
C ASP A 163 50.78 13.66 -53.61
N ILE A 164 51.95 13.03 -53.41
CA ILE A 164 52.03 11.65 -52.93
C ILE A 164 51.36 11.49 -51.56
N CYS A 165 51.59 12.41 -50.61
CA CYS A 165 50.94 12.37 -49.30
C CYS A 165 49.42 12.51 -49.39
N LEU A 166 48.90 13.42 -50.22
CA LEU A 166 47.47 13.62 -50.43
C LEU A 166 46.82 12.37 -51.05
N VAL A 167 47.46 11.78 -52.06
CA VAL A 167 46.98 10.55 -52.73
C VAL A 167 46.96 9.37 -51.75
N VAL A 168 48.02 9.19 -50.94
CA VAL A 168 48.07 8.11 -49.94
C VAL A 168 46.96 8.26 -48.91
N VAL A 169 46.67 9.48 -48.43
CA VAL A 169 45.56 9.74 -47.52
C VAL A 169 44.21 9.48 -48.19
N ALA A 170 44.04 9.87 -49.46
CA ALA A 170 42.83 9.57 -50.23
C ALA A 170 42.63 8.05 -50.40
N ILE A 171 43.70 7.27 -50.67
CA ILE A 171 43.63 5.81 -50.76
C ILE A 171 43.25 5.18 -49.42
N ILE A 172 43.83 5.61 -48.31
CA ILE A 172 43.49 5.11 -46.97
C ILE A 172 42.01 5.38 -46.66
N TRP A 173 41.54 6.59 -46.95
CA TRP A 173 40.12 6.95 -46.78
C TRP A 173 39.23 6.13 -47.73
N MET A 174 39.67 5.90 -48.96
CA MET A 174 38.94 5.07 -49.91
C MET A 174 38.79 3.62 -49.45
N ILE A 175 39.84 3.00 -48.90
CA ILE A 175 39.76 1.64 -48.32
C ILE A 175 38.72 1.60 -47.20
N MET A 176 38.70 2.63 -46.35
CA MET A 176 37.66 2.76 -45.32
C MET A 176 36.25 2.86 -45.94
N ASN A 177 36.08 3.66 -47.00
CA ASN A 177 34.80 3.80 -47.71
C ASN A 177 34.35 2.52 -48.42
N ILE A 178 35.28 1.72 -48.96
CA ILE A 178 35.00 0.39 -49.51
C ILE A 178 34.49 -0.53 -48.40
N GLY A 179 35.17 -0.57 -47.25
CA GLY A 179 34.71 -1.33 -46.08
C GLY A 179 33.32 -0.93 -45.60
N LEU A 180 33.04 0.38 -45.55
CA LEU A 180 31.71 0.92 -45.21
C LEU A 180 30.64 0.54 -46.24
N SER A 181 31.00 0.55 -47.53
CA SER A 181 30.09 0.18 -48.62
C SER A 181 29.75 -1.32 -48.57
N ILE A 182 30.75 -2.19 -48.38
CA ILE A 182 30.53 -3.64 -48.20
C ILE A 182 29.62 -3.89 -47.00
N TRP A 183 29.86 -3.21 -45.88
CA TRP A 183 28.98 -3.30 -44.70
C TRP A 183 27.55 -2.88 -45.04
N PHE A 184 27.37 -1.73 -45.71
CA PHE A 184 26.07 -1.24 -46.15
C PHE A 184 25.32 -2.30 -46.98
N PHE A 185 25.95 -2.87 -48.02
CA PHE A 185 25.31 -3.89 -48.86
C PHE A 185 24.96 -5.16 -48.09
N ILE A 186 25.84 -5.65 -47.21
CA ILE A 186 25.56 -6.82 -46.38
C ILE A 186 24.32 -6.56 -45.50
N GLN A 187 24.21 -5.39 -44.90
CA GLN A 187 23.04 -5.04 -44.09
C GLN A 187 21.78 -4.87 -44.94
N SER A 188 21.88 -4.30 -46.13
CA SER A 188 20.76 -4.21 -47.08
C SER A 188 20.22 -5.59 -47.46
N LEU A 189 21.10 -6.57 -47.71
CA LEU A 189 20.68 -7.97 -47.97
C LEU A 189 20.11 -8.65 -46.72
N ASN A 190 20.70 -8.42 -45.55
CA ASN A 190 20.21 -9.00 -44.29
C ASN A 190 18.80 -8.52 -43.93
N VAL A 191 18.39 -7.32 -44.34
CA VAL A 191 17.05 -6.80 -44.10
C VAL A 191 15.98 -7.47 -44.97
N LEU A 192 16.38 -8.10 -46.09
CA LEU A 192 15.47 -8.84 -46.97
C LEU A 192 15.13 -10.24 -46.42
N ASP A 193 16.01 -10.85 -45.63
CA ASP A 193 15.78 -12.12 -44.94
C ASP A 193 15.03 -11.87 -43.61
N ASP A 194 13.82 -12.40 -43.47
CA ASP A 194 12.95 -12.19 -42.30
C ASP A 194 13.67 -12.48 -40.97
N ARG A 195 14.42 -13.59 -40.87
CA ARG A 195 15.10 -13.98 -39.62
C ARG A 195 16.23 -13.02 -39.25
N ARG A 196 16.95 -12.52 -40.25
CA ARG A 196 18.06 -11.58 -40.04
C ARG A 196 17.52 -10.17 -39.76
N ARG A 197 16.44 -9.77 -40.44
CA ARG A 197 15.70 -8.53 -40.16
C ARG A 197 15.26 -8.50 -38.70
N ASP A 198 14.63 -9.57 -38.21
CA ASP A 198 14.13 -9.63 -36.83
C ASP A 198 15.25 -9.47 -35.82
N ARG A 199 16.42 -10.06 -36.08
CA ARG A 199 17.59 -9.87 -35.23
C ARG A 199 18.06 -8.42 -35.21
N ILE A 200 18.09 -7.75 -36.36
CA ILE A 200 18.47 -6.33 -36.47
C ILE A 200 17.45 -5.46 -35.71
N MET A 201 16.16 -5.72 -35.92
CA MET A 201 15.06 -5.03 -35.25
C MET A 201 15.12 -5.19 -33.74
N LEU A 202 15.29 -6.41 -33.24
CA LEU A 202 15.38 -6.69 -31.82
C LEU A 202 16.59 -5.98 -31.18
N LYS A 203 17.76 -6.03 -31.82
CA LYS A 203 18.93 -5.29 -31.34
C LYS A 203 18.69 -3.76 -31.37
N TYR A 204 18.00 -3.23 -32.39
CA TYR A 204 17.59 -1.83 -32.48
C TYR A 204 16.70 -1.43 -31.31
N PHE A 205 15.64 -2.20 -31.07
CA PHE A 205 14.70 -1.97 -29.98
C PHE A 205 15.40 -2.00 -28.63
N ILE A 206 16.21 -3.03 -28.35
CA ILE A 206 16.94 -3.15 -27.07
C ILE A 206 17.92 -1.99 -26.88
N SER A 207 18.78 -1.72 -27.87
CA SER A 207 19.91 -0.80 -27.70
C SER A 207 19.51 0.67 -27.77
N LYS A 208 18.51 1.02 -28.59
CA LYS A 208 18.16 2.43 -28.86
C LYS A 208 16.82 2.83 -28.27
N VAL A 209 15.82 1.95 -28.29
CA VAL A 209 14.46 2.35 -27.93
C VAL A 209 14.14 2.03 -26.47
N VAL A 210 14.18 0.76 -26.09
CA VAL A 210 13.82 0.27 -24.75
C VAL A 210 14.84 0.73 -23.71
N ALA A 211 16.15 0.62 -23.97
CA ALA A 211 17.17 1.11 -23.04
C ALA A 211 17.06 2.63 -22.80
N GLN A 212 16.77 3.40 -23.85
CA GLN A 212 16.59 4.85 -23.73
C GLN A 212 15.29 5.20 -22.99
N HIS A 213 14.23 4.40 -23.20
CA HIS A 213 12.97 4.52 -22.49
C HIS A 213 13.15 4.29 -20.98
N ILE A 214 13.72 3.15 -20.59
CA ILE A 214 13.99 2.80 -19.18
C ILE A 214 14.84 3.88 -18.52
N ARG A 215 15.93 4.31 -19.19
CA ARG A 215 16.78 5.40 -18.72
C ARG A 215 15.98 6.69 -18.48
N THR A 216 15.15 7.09 -19.44
CA THR A 216 14.35 8.32 -19.35
C THR A 216 13.33 8.24 -18.22
N ALA A 217 12.66 7.09 -18.07
CA ALA A 217 11.68 6.87 -17.01
C ALA A 217 12.32 6.87 -15.62
N MET A 218 13.47 6.21 -15.44
CA MET A 218 14.24 6.25 -14.19
C MET A 218 14.70 7.67 -13.84
N VAL A 219 15.18 8.46 -14.82
CA VAL A 219 15.54 9.87 -14.59
C VAL A 219 14.30 10.68 -14.18
N LYS A 220 13.16 10.50 -14.84
CA LYS A 220 11.91 11.18 -14.47
C LYS A 220 11.45 10.82 -13.05
N ASN A 221 11.54 9.55 -12.66
CA ASN A 221 11.21 9.11 -11.29
C ASN A 221 12.11 9.73 -10.24
N TRP A 222 13.40 9.82 -10.55
CA TRP A 222 14.35 10.50 -9.69
C TRP A 222 13.99 11.98 -9.53
N LEU A 223 13.62 12.66 -10.62
CA LEU A 223 13.20 14.07 -10.57
C LEU A 223 11.85 14.28 -9.87
N ALA A 224 10.94 13.32 -9.96
CA ALA A 224 9.64 13.37 -9.29
C ALA A 224 9.78 13.19 -7.76
N LEU A 225 10.62 12.25 -7.32
CA LEU A 225 10.78 11.87 -5.92
C LEU A 225 12.26 11.82 -5.50
N PRO A 226 13.01 12.94 -5.59
CA PRO A 226 14.44 12.95 -5.32
C PRO A 226 14.77 12.65 -3.85
N GLY A 227 13.86 12.97 -2.91
CA GLY A 227 14.04 12.71 -1.47
C GLY A 227 14.32 11.24 -1.16
N ARG A 228 13.61 10.30 -1.84
CA ARG A 228 13.83 8.85 -1.70
C ARG A 228 15.28 8.47 -2.02
N TYR A 229 15.84 9.01 -3.10
CA TYR A 229 17.19 8.68 -3.55
C TYR A 229 18.26 9.43 -2.75
N ILE A 230 18.01 10.67 -2.34
CA ILE A 230 18.93 11.46 -1.53
C ILE A 230 19.15 10.81 -0.16
N ASN A 231 18.07 10.31 0.47
CA ASN A 231 18.15 9.59 1.75
C ASN A 231 18.98 8.31 1.65
N GLN A 232 18.95 7.61 0.51
CA GLN A 232 19.77 6.41 0.28
C GLN A 232 21.26 6.74 0.06
N MET A 233 21.60 7.94 -0.41
CA MET A 233 22.96 8.31 -0.82
C MET A 233 23.81 9.02 0.26
N GLY A 234 23.28 9.34 1.44
CA GLY A 234 24.13 9.91 2.50
C GLY A 234 23.48 10.19 3.85
N ARG A 235 24.33 10.25 4.89
CA ARG A 235 24.00 10.84 6.20
C ARG A 235 23.98 12.36 6.06
N LEU A 236 22.80 12.97 6.13
CA LEU A 236 22.59 14.41 6.17
C LEU A 236 22.38 14.86 7.61
N ASN A 237 22.75 16.11 7.93
CA ASN A 237 22.54 16.71 9.25
C ASN A 237 21.07 17.13 9.48
N VAL A 238 20.21 16.97 8.48
CA VAL A 238 18.83 17.46 8.41
C VAL A 238 17.98 16.40 7.72
N SER A 239 16.73 16.20 8.16
CA SER A 239 15.83 15.23 7.55
C SER A 239 15.34 15.71 6.18
N VAL A 240 15.36 14.83 5.19
CA VAL A 240 14.81 15.09 3.85
C VAL A 240 13.51 14.32 3.70
N ASP A 241 12.41 15.06 3.50
CA ASP A 241 11.10 14.44 3.33
C ASP A 241 10.98 13.81 1.94
N VAL A 242 10.29 12.66 1.86
CA VAL A 242 10.13 11.90 0.60
C VAL A 242 9.05 12.55 -0.28
N TYR A 243 7.97 13.06 0.32
CA TYR A 243 6.90 13.77 -0.39
C TYR A 243 5.95 14.48 0.59
N ASP A 244 5.72 15.79 0.41
CA ASP A 244 4.61 16.51 1.05
C ASP A 244 4.33 17.83 0.31
N SER A 245 3.05 18.25 0.21
CA SER A 245 2.69 19.50 -0.46
C SER A 245 3.27 20.70 0.31
N PRO A 246 4.08 21.56 -0.31
CA PRO A 246 4.70 22.71 0.36
C PRO A 246 3.68 23.76 0.82
N GLU A 247 2.42 23.71 0.38
CA GLU A 247 1.38 24.67 0.76
C GLU A 247 0.83 24.46 2.18
N LYS A 248 1.05 23.30 2.81
CA LYS A 248 0.50 23.01 4.16
C LYS A 248 1.37 23.49 5.33
N GLU A 249 2.63 23.86 5.09
CA GLU A 249 3.56 24.33 6.13
C GLU A 249 4.29 25.61 5.70
N LYS A 250 4.46 26.57 6.62
CA LYS A 250 5.21 27.84 6.41
C LYS A 250 6.69 27.57 6.03
N SER A 251 6.94 27.22 4.77
CA SER A 251 8.23 26.80 4.25
C SER A 251 8.88 27.90 3.42
N ASP A 252 10.19 28.12 3.57
CA ASP A 252 10.94 29.01 2.69
C ASP A 252 11.20 28.33 1.34
N LEU A 253 10.76 28.96 0.24
CA LEU A 253 10.77 28.36 -1.10
C LEU A 253 11.87 28.95 -1.98
N LEU A 254 12.78 28.10 -2.46
CA LEU A 254 13.74 28.46 -3.50
C LEU A 254 13.15 28.17 -4.88
N LYS A 255 12.98 29.22 -5.68
CA LYS A 255 12.41 29.13 -7.02
C LYS A 255 13.47 29.28 -8.12
N LEU A 256 13.25 28.56 -9.22
CA LEU A 256 14.04 28.60 -10.46
C LEU A 256 13.16 29.11 -11.60
N LYS A 257 13.56 30.23 -12.24
CA LYS A 257 12.89 30.74 -13.44
C LYS A 257 13.20 29.85 -14.66
N LEU A 258 12.15 29.45 -15.37
CA LEU A 258 12.19 28.65 -16.58
C LEU A 258 11.51 29.42 -17.74
N LYS A 259 11.96 29.21 -18.97
CA LYS A 259 11.21 29.67 -20.16
C LYS A 259 9.97 28.81 -20.38
N MET A 260 9.00 29.29 -21.17
CA MET A 260 7.72 28.60 -21.43
C MET A 260 7.87 27.14 -21.88
N ASP A 261 8.96 26.79 -22.57
CA ASP A 261 9.24 25.43 -23.07
C ASP A 261 10.40 24.71 -22.35
N GLU A 262 10.82 25.23 -21.20
CA GLU A 262 11.89 24.62 -20.39
C GLU A 262 11.34 23.83 -19.20
N CYS A 263 12.04 22.75 -18.84
CA CYS A 263 11.87 22.03 -17.58
C CYS A 263 13.24 21.73 -16.96
N VAL A 264 13.25 21.33 -15.68
CA VAL A 264 14.43 20.71 -15.09
C VAL A 264 14.62 19.34 -15.73
N ARG A 265 15.72 19.13 -16.45
CA ARG A 265 15.97 17.93 -17.23
C ARG A 265 16.92 16.94 -16.53
N ASP A 266 17.81 17.46 -15.70
CA ASP A 266 18.83 16.67 -15.00
C ASP A 266 19.35 17.47 -13.78
N ILE A 267 20.00 16.80 -12.84
CA ILE A 267 20.53 17.40 -11.60
C ILE A 267 21.94 16.89 -11.34
N TYR A 268 22.86 17.80 -11.00
CA TYR A 268 24.18 17.43 -10.53
C TYR A 268 24.12 17.00 -9.06
N THR A 269 24.15 15.68 -8.81
CA THR A 269 23.93 15.12 -7.46
C THR A 269 25.10 15.38 -6.51
N LEU A 270 26.34 15.33 -7.00
CA LEU A 270 27.53 15.53 -6.16
C LEU A 270 27.59 16.94 -5.54
N PRO A 271 27.50 18.04 -6.32
CA PRO A 271 27.45 19.38 -5.74
C PRO A 271 26.17 19.60 -4.91
N LEU A 272 25.02 19.05 -5.32
CA LEU A 272 23.78 19.16 -4.53
C LEU A 272 23.93 18.54 -3.13
N LEU A 273 24.42 17.29 -3.04
CA LEU A 273 24.65 16.61 -1.76
C LEU A 273 25.70 17.34 -0.91
N PHE A 274 26.74 17.89 -1.54
CA PHE A 274 27.73 18.70 -0.83
C PHE A 274 27.08 19.93 -0.20
N LEU A 275 26.19 20.62 -0.93
CA LEU A 275 25.49 21.79 -0.40
C LEU A 275 24.52 21.40 0.73
N LEU A 276 23.72 20.34 0.54
CA LEU A 276 22.75 19.86 1.53
C LEU A 276 23.44 19.45 2.85
N ARG A 277 24.61 18.81 2.81
CA ARG A 277 25.38 18.43 4.02
C ARG A 277 25.85 19.61 4.86
N ARG A 278 25.98 20.80 4.26
CA ARG A 278 26.52 22.00 4.91
C ARG A 278 25.43 22.91 5.48
N LEU A 279 24.17 22.60 5.26
CA LEU A 279 23.04 23.30 5.89
C LEU A 279 23.01 22.99 7.39
N LYS A 280 22.65 24.01 8.19
CA LYS A 280 22.54 23.91 9.66
C LYS A 280 21.12 24.30 10.10
N PRO A 281 20.54 23.59 11.10
CA PRO A 281 19.26 23.97 11.69
C PRO A 281 19.38 25.30 12.44
N VAL A 282 18.29 26.07 12.46
CA VAL A 282 18.16 27.32 13.22
C VAL A 282 17.26 27.06 14.42
N GLY A 283 17.85 27.01 15.62
CA GLY A 283 17.12 26.76 16.87
C GLY A 283 16.93 25.28 17.21
N THR A 284 16.05 24.99 18.17
CA THR A 284 15.73 23.63 18.68
C THR A 284 14.56 22.95 17.96
N GLY A 285 13.94 23.61 16.98
CA GLY A 285 12.82 23.04 16.21
C GLY A 285 13.25 22.04 15.12
N PRO A 286 12.32 21.24 14.57
CA PRO A 286 12.63 20.27 13.52
C PRO A 286 13.01 20.98 12.21
N ALA A 287 14.25 20.79 11.75
CA ALA A 287 14.69 21.27 10.45
C ALA A 287 14.39 20.22 9.36
N ARG A 288 13.65 20.61 8.31
CA ARG A 288 13.33 19.71 7.19
C ARG A 288 13.66 20.34 5.84
N ILE A 289 14.04 19.50 4.89
CA ILE A 289 14.35 19.89 3.51
C ILE A 289 13.50 19.06 2.54
N ARG A 290 12.94 19.72 1.52
CA ARG A 290 12.26 19.06 0.40
C ARG A 290 12.88 19.51 -0.90
N VAL A 291 13.27 18.56 -1.74
CA VAL A 291 13.81 18.82 -3.08
C VAL A 291 12.68 18.51 -4.07
N LEU A 292 12.23 19.49 -4.85
CA LEU A 292 10.96 19.41 -5.59
C LEU A 292 11.05 19.78 -7.09
N PRO A 293 12.07 19.33 -7.84
CA PRO A 293 12.31 19.77 -9.21
C PRO A 293 11.24 19.31 -10.21
N GLY A 294 10.40 18.35 -9.83
CA GLY A 294 9.24 17.87 -10.60
C GLY A 294 7.89 18.43 -10.15
N TRP A 295 7.85 19.27 -9.10
CA TRP A 295 6.62 19.93 -8.67
C TRP A 295 6.26 21.03 -9.68
N GLY A 296 4.98 21.12 -10.05
CA GLY A 296 4.49 21.82 -11.24
C GLY A 296 5.01 23.26 -11.45
N ILE A 297 4.91 23.73 -12.70
CA ILE A 297 5.31 25.10 -13.07
C ILE A 297 4.20 26.07 -12.62
N HIS A 298 4.52 27.01 -11.73
CA HIS A 298 3.63 28.11 -11.36
C HIS A 298 4.26 29.44 -11.80
N ASN A 299 3.59 30.19 -12.67
CA ASN A 299 4.06 31.49 -13.19
C ASN A 299 5.50 31.46 -13.75
N SER A 300 5.83 30.44 -14.57
CA SER A 300 7.17 30.25 -15.15
C SER A 300 8.30 30.03 -14.13
N GLU A 301 7.94 29.70 -12.89
CA GLU A 301 8.86 29.34 -11.81
C GLU A 301 8.58 27.91 -11.31
N VAL A 302 9.64 27.17 -11.03
CA VAL A 302 9.58 25.85 -10.39
C VAL A 302 10.24 25.95 -9.02
N VAL A 303 9.56 25.42 -8.00
CA VAL A 303 10.13 25.29 -6.65
C VAL A 303 11.13 24.15 -6.66
N ILE A 304 12.42 24.46 -6.52
CA ILE A 304 13.49 23.44 -6.54
C ILE A 304 13.85 22.94 -5.14
N LEU A 305 13.65 23.78 -4.12
CA LEU A 305 13.94 23.46 -2.72
C LEU A 305 12.89 24.15 -1.83
N ALA A 306 12.35 23.44 -0.86
CA ALA A 306 11.57 24.01 0.25
C ALA A 306 12.26 23.64 1.57
N THR A 307 12.40 24.61 2.48
CA THR A 307 13.09 24.41 3.77
C THR A 307 12.28 24.95 4.94
N THR A 308 12.27 24.21 6.05
CA THR A 308 11.70 24.66 7.33
C THR A 308 12.80 24.68 8.40
N GLY A 309 12.91 25.77 9.16
CA GLY A 309 13.90 25.88 10.24
C GLY A 309 15.37 25.98 9.78
N ILE A 310 15.64 26.43 8.56
CA ILE A 310 16.99 26.53 7.97
C ILE A 310 17.15 27.90 7.32
N ARG A 311 18.29 28.57 7.55
CA ARG A 311 18.65 29.83 6.86
C ARG A 311 19.88 29.63 5.98
N TYR A 312 19.82 30.14 4.76
CA TYR A 312 20.93 30.19 3.81
C TYR A 312 20.99 31.57 3.13
N ASN A 313 22.16 31.96 2.61
CA ASN A 313 22.38 33.28 2.00
C ASN A 313 22.22 33.26 0.47
N ALA A 314 22.32 34.44 -0.18
CA ALA A 314 22.20 34.58 -1.63
C ALA A 314 23.28 33.82 -2.43
N ILE A 315 24.45 33.53 -1.85
CA ILE A 315 25.48 32.72 -2.50
C ILE A 315 25.04 31.26 -2.54
N TRP A 316 24.50 30.74 -1.43
CA TRP A 316 23.90 29.41 -1.36
C TRP A 316 22.76 29.25 -2.36
N GLU A 317 21.88 30.25 -2.50
CA GLU A 317 20.83 30.23 -3.54
C GLU A 317 21.38 30.06 -4.94
N LYS A 318 22.41 30.83 -5.31
CA LYS A 318 23.04 30.72 -6.64
C LYS A 318 23.67 29.35 -6.83
N LEU A 319 24.36 28.82 -5.83
CA LEU A 319 24.97 27.49 -5.88
C LEU A 319 23.91 26.38 -6.02
N PHE A 320 22.81 26.45 -5.28
CA PHE A 320 21.69 25.51 -5.43
C PHE A 320 21.10 25.58 -6.84
N LYS A 321 20.85 26.79 -7.37
CA LYS A 321 20.32 26.98 -8.74
C LYS A 321 21.24 26.38 -9.81
N LEU A 322 22.56 26.39 -9.64
CA LEU A 322 23.54 25.78 -10.57
C LEU A 322 23.52 24.24 -10.57
N CYS A 323 22.99 23.60 -9.52
CA CYS A 323 22.85 22.15 -9.48
C CYS A 323 21.76 21.62 -10.42
N PHE A 324 20.79 22.44 -10.81
CA PHE A 324 19.65 22.05 -11.65
C PHE A 324 19.89 22.42 -13.11
N ILE A 325 19.85 21.43 -13.99
CA ILE A 325 20.09 21.61 -15.43
C ILE A 325 18.76 21.87 -16.12
N ARG A 326 18.64 23.02 -16.77
CA ARG A 326 17.49 23.39 -17.60
C ARG A 326 17.61 22.74 -18.97
N GLY A 327 16.49 22.31 -19.52
CA GLY A 327 16.43 21.80 -20.89
C GLY A 327 15.03 21.95 -21.47
N SER A 328 14.88 21.63 -22.74
CA SER A 328 13.56 21.53 -23.38
C SER A 328 12.67 20.55 -22.62
N LYS A 329 11.37 20.85 -22.56
CA LYS A 329 10.36 19.89 -22.08
C LYS A 329 10.58 18.54 -22.75
N TRP A 330 10.37 17.48 -21.98
CA TRP A 330 10.28 16.14 -22.55
C TRP A 330 9.18 16.17 -23.60
N GLU A 331 9.48 15.76 -24.84
CA GLU A 331 8.43 15.51 -25.82
C GLU A 331 7.41 14.58 -25.17
N LYS A 332 6.12 14.90 -25.34
CA LYS A 332 5.03 13.94 -25.09
C LYS A 332 5.15 12.85 -26.16
N THR A 333 6.23 12.09 -26.12
CA THR A 333 6.29 10.82 -26.82
C THR A 333 5.20 9.99 -26.17
N ASN A 334 4.08 9.81 -26.87
CA ASN A 334 3.01 8.92 -26.45
C ASN A 334 3.60 7.52 -26.42
N PHE A 335 4.18 7.14 -25.28
CA PHE A 335 4.81 5.85 -25.06
C PHE A 335 3.85 4.69 -25.35
N LEU A 336 2.54 4.93 -25.22
CA LEU A 336 1.44 4.06 -25.65
C LEU A 336 1.46 3.65 -27.13
N ASN A 337 2.07 4.42 -28.02
CA ASN A 337 2.11 4.07 -29.45
C ASN A 337 3.39 3.31 -29.83
N PHE A 338 4.39 3.27 -28.95
CA PHE A 338 5.63 2.54 -29.23
C PHE A 338 5.41 1.03 -29.22
N THR A 339 4.69 0.53 -28.21
CA THR A 339 4.38 -0.90 -28.08
C THR A 339 3.56 -1.42 -29.26
N ARG A 340 2.63 -0.60 -29.80
CA ARG A 340 1.90 -0.89 -31.05
C ARG A 340 2.81 -1.20 -32.23
N GLY A 341 4.02 -0.63 -32.29
CA GLY A 341 5.00 -0.92 -33.33
C GLY A 341 5.44 -2.40 -33.38
N PHE A 342 5.34 -3.14 -32.26
CA PHE A 342 5.59 -4.59 -32.23
C PHE A 342 4.42 -5.41 -32.80
N TYR A 343 3.20 -4.87 -32.75
CA TYR A 343 1.99 -5.53 -33.23
C TYR A 343 1.72 -5.31 -34.71
N GLY A 344 2.45 -4.40 -35.36
CA GLY A 344 2.18 -3.99 -36.74
C GLY A 344 2.14 -5.14 -37.75
N GLU A 345 3.08 -6.09 -37.68
CA GLU A 345 3.07 -7.26 -38.58
C GLU A 345 1.82 -8.14 -38.40
N ILE A 346 1.27 -8.19 -37.18
CA ILE A 346 0.04 -8.95 -36.89
C ILE A 346 -1.16 -8.23 -37.49
N TYR A 347 -1.24 -6.90 -37.36
CA TYR A 347 -2.29 -6.09 -37.98
C TYR A 347 -2.24 -6.17 -39.51
N ASP A 348 -1.04 -6.09 -40.11
CA ASP A 348 -0.87 -6.24 -41.56
C ASP A 348 -1.40 -7.61 -42.04
N ALA A 349 -1.03 -8.69 -41.34
CA ALA A 349 -1.49 -10.04 -41.69
C ALA A 349 -3.01 -10.24 -41.49
N LEU A 350 -3.59 -9.56 -40.49
CA LEU A 350 -5.03 -9.56 -40.24
C LEU A 350 -5.78 -8.84 -41.38
N ASP A 351 -5.30 -7.66 -41.79
CA ASP A 351 -5.87 -6.86 -42.87
C ASP A 351 -5.76 -7.58 -44.23
N GLU A 352 -4.63 -8.26 -44.48
CA GLU A 352 -4.39 -9.10 -45.66
C GLU A 352 -5.18 -10.41 -45.64
N ARG A 353 -5.84 -10.75 -44.52
CA ARG A 353 -6.56 -12.02 -44.28
C ARG A 353 -5.68 -13.25 -44.53
N ASN A 354 -4.41 -13.16 -44.15
CA ASN A 354 -3.44 -14.24 -44.28
C ASN A 354 -3.18 -14.93 -42.92
N LEU A 355 -3.83 -16.07 -42.70
CA LEU A 355 -3.74 -16.80 -41.43
C LEU A 355 -2.32 -17.28 -41.12
N GLY A 356 -1.59 -17.80 -42.11
CA GLY A 356 -0.23 -18.30 -41.91
C GLY A 356 0.73 -17.18 -41.49
N ALA A 357 0.64 -16.02 -42.15
CA ALA A 357 1.43 -14.85 -41.78
C ALA A 357 1.06 -14.31 -40.39
N PHE A 358 -0.23 -14.37 -40.03
CA PHE A 358 -0.73 -13.94 -38.73
C PHE A 358 -0.19 -14.82 -37.59
N GLU A 359 -0.25 -16.14 -37.73
CA GLU A 359 0.26 -17.07 -36.73
C GLU A 359 1.77 -16.91 -36.51
N GLU A 360 2.53 -16.75 -37.60
CA GLU A 360 3.97 -16.53 -37.54
C GLU A 360 4.31 -15.19 -36.89
N ALA A 361 3.58 -14.12 -37.22
CA ALA A 361 3.75 -12.81 -36.60
C ALA A 361 3.41 -12.83 -35.10
N ALA A 362 2.37 -13.57 -34.69
CA ALA A 362 2.01 -13.76 -33.29
C ALA A 362 3.10 -14.51 -32.51
N ASP A 363 3.68 -15.58 -33.08
CA ASP A 363 4.79 -16.31 -32.45
C ASP A 363 6.07 -15.45 -32.35
N ARG A 364 6.35 -14.63 -33.38
CA ARG A 364 7.43 -13.64 -33.36
C ARG A 364 7.22 -12.58 -32.26
N LEU A 365 6.00 -12.11 -32.06
CA LEU A 365 5.66 -11.17 -31.00
C LEU A 365 5.97 -11.74 -29.62
N VAL A 366 5.55 -12.98 -29.35
CA VAL A 366 5.85 -13.69 -28.09
C VAL A 366 7.35 -13.80 -27.87
N SER A 367 8.10 -14.25 -28.88
CA SER A 367 9.55 -14.39 -28.83
C SER A 367 10.24 -13.04 -28.56
N THR A 368 9.75 -11.97 -29.19
CA THR A 368 10.26 -10.61 -29.00
C THR A 368 10.02 -10.13 -27.58
N PHE A 369 8.81 -10.27 -27.05
CA PHE A 369 8.46 -9.89 -25.68
C PHE A 369 9.31 -10.63 -24.63
N ILE A 370 9.39 -11.96 -24.73
CA ILE A 370 10.21 -12.78 -23.84
C ILE A 370 11.68 -12.36 -23.91
N THR A 371 12.21 -12.11 -25.11
CA THR A 371 13.62 -11.71 -25.26
C THR A 371 13.89 -10.32 -24.68
N LEU A 372 12.95 -9.38 -24.82
CA LEU A 372 13.02 -8.08 -24.18
C LEU A 372 13.07 -8.23 -22.65
N LYS A 373 12.16 -9.01 -22.07
CA LYS A 373 12.17 -9.32 -20.63
C LYS A 373 13.52 -9.88 -20.19
N ARG A 374 14.08 -10.85 -20.93
CA ARG A 374 15.37 -11.48 -20.61
C ARG A 374 16.51 -10.49 -20.64
N CYS A 375 16.51 -9.57 -21.61
CA CYS A 375 17.57 -8.59 -21.77
C CYS A 375 17.59 -7.52 -20.67
N PHE A 376 16.47 -7.30 -19.96
CA PHE A 376 16.36 -6.24 -18.95
C PHE A 376 16.15 -6.77 -17.52
N GLN A 377 16.34 -8.07 -17.31
CA GLN A 377 16.41 -8.69 -15.99
C GLN A 377 17.71 -8.33 -15.25
N TYR A 378 17.58 -8.05 -13.95
CA TYR A 378 18.69 -7.77 -13.03
C TYR A 378 18.41 -8.35 -11.64
N GLY A 379 19.24 -9.28 -11.18
CA GLY A 379 18.90 -10.09 -9.99
C GLY A 379 17.53 -10.75 -10.16
N ASP A 380 16.69 -10.65 -9.15
CA ASP A 380 15.32 -11.20 -9.15
C ASP A 380 14.31 -10.26 -9.83
N LYS A 381 14.74 -9.07 -10.28
CA LYS A 381 13.86 -7.99 -10.75
C LYS A 381 13.96 -7.74 -12.25
N ASN A 382 12.99 -6.98 -12.80
CA ASN A 382 12.95 -6.64 -14.22
C ASN A 382 12.62 -5.16 -14.46
N TYR A 383 13.48 -4.46 -15.20
CA TYR A 383 13.26 -3.04 -15.50
C TYR A 383 12.02 -2.78 -16.39
N ILE A 384 11.55 -3.78 -17.14
CA ILE A 384 10.35 -3.66 -17.97
C ILE A 384 9.07 -3.63 -17.10
N ASP A 385 9.13 -4.21 -15.90
CA ASP A 385 8.02 -4.28 -14.94
C ASP A 385 8.09 -3.18 -13.89
N ASP A 386 9.28 -2.97 -13.31
CA ASP A 386 9.48 -2.10 -12.15
C ASP A 386 9.40 -0.60 -12.47
N VAL A 387 9.73 -0.22 -13.72
CA VAL A 387 9.94 1.18 -14.07
C VAL A 387 8.67 1.81 -14.62
N SER A 388 7.91 2.47 -13.74
CA SER A 388 6.74 3.33 -14.05
C SER A 388 7.02 4.79 -13.71
N ILE A 389 6.46 5.78 -14.43
CA ILE A 389 6.70 7.22 -14.12
C ILE A 389 5.87 7.66 -12.89
N SER A 390 6.45 8.40 -11.94
CA SER A 390 5.88 8.58 -10.58
C SER A 390 4.54 9.35 -10.42
N PHE A 391 3.86 9.78 -11.48
CA PHE A 391 2.57 10.50 -11.38
C PHE A 391 1.45 9.90 -12.26
N PHE A 392 1.56 8.62 -12.66
CA PHE A 392 0.76 7.81 -13.61
C PHE A 392 1.38 7.64 -15.00
N PRO A 393 2.15 6.57 -15.18
CA PRO A 393 1.96 5.67 -16.30
C PRO A 393 2.30 4.21 -15.96
N GLN A 394 1.77 3.36 -16.83
CA GLN A 394 1.94 1.92 -16.87
C GLN A 394 3.41 1.56 -17.12
N SER A 395 3.86 0.42 -16.58
CA SER A 395 5.16 -0.14 -16.95
C SER A 395 5.19 -0.48 -18.45
N LEU A 396 6.37 -0.72 -19.01
CA LEU A 396 6.47 -1.14 -20.41
C LEU A 396 5.76 -2.49 -20.63
N SER A 397 5.83 -3.40 -19.67
CA SER A 397 5.05 -4.65 -19.67
C SER A 397 3.56 -4.36 -19.76
N GLN A 398 3.04 -3.51 -18.87
CA GLN A 398 1.61 -3.21 -18.84
C GLN A 398 1.14 -2.48 -20.11
N SER A 399 1.97 -1.61 -20.70
CA SER A 399 1.66 -0.99 -22.01
C SER A 399 1.57 -2.03 -23.13
N PHE A 400 2.42 -3.06 -23.10
CA PHE A 400 2.37 -4.17 -24.04
C PHE A 400 1.07 -4.97 -23.90
N HIS A 401 0.68 -5.32 -22.67
CA HIS A 401 -0.60 -5.98 -22.40
C HIS A 401 -1.83 -5.14 -22.81
N ASN A 402 -1.76 -3.81 -22.71
CA ASN A 402 -2.84 -2.94 -23.18
C ASN A 402 -2.96 -2.84 -24.71
N ASP A 403 -1.85 -2.91 -25.44
CA ASP A 403 -1.91 -3.01 -26.89
C ASP A 403 -2.35 -4.41 -27.35
N PHE A 404 -2.05 -5.45 -26.56
CA PHE A 404 -2.65 -6.78 -26.77
C PHE A 404 -4.18 -6.75 -26.64
N TYR A 405 -4.73 -6.06 -25.64
CA TYR A 405 -6.17 -5.85 -25.50
C TYR A 405 -6.79 -5.26 -26.78
N ARG A 406 -6.19 -4.20 -27.32
CA ARG A 406 -6.63 -3.56 -28.58
C ARG A 406 -6.52 -4.49 -29.79
N LEU A 407 -5.50 -5.34 -29.84
CA LEU A 407 -5.41 -6.36 -30.88
C LEU A 407 -6.58 -7.34 -30.76
N ALA A 408 -6.89 -7.80 -29.55
CA ALA A 408 -7.99 -8.74 -29.31
C ALA A 408 -9.35 -8.16 -29.72
N GLU A 409 -9.60 -6.87 -29.47
CA GLU A 409 -10.81 -6.16 -29.93
C GLU A 409 -10.95 -6.11 -31.45
N GLU A 410 -9.84 -6.02 -32.19
CA GLU A 410 -9.89 -6.06 -33.67
C GLU A 410 -10.03 -7.49 -34.18
N VAL A 411 -9.34 -8.46 -33.57
CA VAL A 411 -9.38 -9.86 -33.99
C VAL A 411 -10.74 -10.51 -33.71
N VAL A 412 -11.44 -10.15 -32.64
CA VAL A 412 -12.78 -10.72 -32.33
C VAL A 412 -13.80 -10.44 -33.44
N LYS A 413 -13.65 -9.32 -34.16
CA LYS A 413 -14.52 -8.97 -35.31
C LYS A 413 -14.43 -10.02 -36.43
N THR A 414 -13.34 -10.77 -36.51
CA THR A 414 -13.21 -11.84 -37.51
C THR A 414 -14.19 -12.99 -37.29
N LEU A 415 -14.77 -13.15 -36.08
CA LEU A 415 -15.76 -14.20 -35.75
C LEU A 415 -16.99 -14.20 -36.66
N ASP A 416 -17.32 -13.04 -37.26
CA ASP A 416 -18.34 -12.92 -38.30
C ASP A 416 -18.10 -13.87 -39.48
N THR A 417 -16.82 -14.14 -39.80
CA THR A 417 -16.42 -14.95 -40.96
C THR A 417 -15.64 -16.21 -40.59
N THR A 418 -14.77 -16.16 -39.58
CA THR A 418 -13.91 -17.28 -39.16
C THR A 418 -13.51 -17.16 -37.68
N SER A 419 -13.30 -18.29 -37.01
CA SER A 419 -12.81 -18.35 -35.63
C SER A 419 -11.31 -18.60 -35.50
N THR A 420 -10.60 -18.81 -36.61
CA THR A 420 -9.18 -19.22 -36.61
C THR A 420 -8.23 -18.18 -36.04
N TYR A 421 -8.41 -16.90 -36.39
CA TYR A 421 -7.57 -15.82 -35.87
C TYR A 421 -7.77 -15.62 -34.36
N PHE A 422 -9.03 -15.64 -33.92
CA PHE A 422 -9.35 -15.47 -32.50
C PHE A 422 -8.80 -16.63 -31.67
N ARG A 423 -8.86 -17.87 -32.18
CA ARG A 423 -8.26 -19.03 -31.53
C ARG A 423 -6.78 -18.82 -31.21
N LYS A 424 -5.99 -18.29 -32.15
CA LYS A 424 -4.55 -18.06 -31.95
C LYS A 424 -4.27 -17.06 -30.82
N ILE A 425 -5.08 -16.01 -30.68
CA ILE A 425 -4.83 -14.96 -29.67
C ILE A 425 -5.19 -15.38 -28.24
N ILE A 426 -6.14 -16.32 -28.06
CA ILE A 426 -6.51 -16.86 -26.73
C ILE A 426 -5.28 -17.42 -25.98
N HIS A 427 -4.34 -18.03 -26.70
CA HIS A 427 -3.13 -18.64 -26.14
C HIS A 427 -2.00 -17.64 -25.83
N LEU A 428 -2.09 -16.39 -26.31
CA LEU A 428 -0.98 -15.44 -26.24
C LEU A 428 -0.62 -15.00 -24.82
N PRO A 429 -1.58 -14.67 -23.92
CA PRO A 429 -1.23 -14.26 -22.56
C PRO A 429 -0.43 -15.31 -21.79
N GLN A 430 -0.84 -16.57 -21.90
CA GLN A 430 -0.10 -17.71 -21.33
C GLN A 430 1.29 -17.86 -21.97
N SER A 431 1.41 -17.60 -23.27
CA SER A 431 2.69 -17.63 -23.98
C SER A 431 3.62 -16.48 -23.54
N PHE A 432 3.08 -15.29 -23.23
CA PHE A 432 3.85 -14.19 -22.64
C PHE A 432 4.40 -14.56 -21.25
N TYR A 433 3.62 -15.32 -20.46
CA TYR A 433 4.04 -15.80 -19.15
C TYR A 433 5.11 -16.90 -19.18
N ARG A 434 5.42 -17.54 -20.32
CA ARG A 434 6.48 -18.58 -20.44
C ARG A 434 7.91 -18.07 -20.18
N TYR A 435 8.06 -16.88 -19.60
CA TYR A 435 9.29 -16.30 -19.13
C TYR A 435 9.87 -17.09 -17.94
N ARG A 436 11.18 -17.38 -17.98
CA ARG A 436 11.90 -18.13 -16.91
C ARG A 436 12.55 -17.16 -15.91
N GLY A 437 11.76 -16.25 -15.33
CA GLY A 437 12.19 -15.31 -14.27
C GLY A 437 11.80 -15.77 -12.87
N GLU A 438 12.44 -15.19 -11.85
CA GLU A 438 12.25 -15.51 -10.42
C GLU A 438 11.22 -14.61 -9.71
N ASP A 439 10.73 -13.53 -10.33
CA ASP A 439 9.59 -12.75 -9.83
C ASP A 439 8.34 -12.99 -10.69
N ARG A 440 7.39 -13.77 -10.15
CA ARG A 440 6.32 -14.42 -10.93
C ARG A 440 4.92 -13.89 -10.68
N THR A 441 4.67 -13.24 -9.54
CA THR A 441 3.30 -12.89 -9.13
C THR A 441 2.75 -11.72 -9.93
N GLY A 442 3.53 -10.65 -10.14
CA GLY A 442 3.12 -9.51 -10.96
C GLY A 442 2.90 -9.83 -12.44
N GLU A 443 3.80 -10.63 -13.03
CA GLU A 443 3.67 -11.07 -14.43
C GLU A 443 2.48 -12.04 -14.60
N LEU A 444 2.29 -12.97 -13.67
CA LEU A 444 1.14 -13.86 -13.67
C LEU A 444 -0.17 -13.06 -13.60
N GLN A 445 -0.28 -12.09 -12.70
CA GLN A 445 -1.47 -11.26 -12.58
C GLN A 445 -1.77 -10.50 -13.87
N GLN A 446 -0.76 -9.98 -14.57
CA GLN A 446 -0.94 -9.33 -15.88
C GLN A 446 -1.40 -10.31 -16.96
N ALA A 447 -0.81 -11.51 -17.03
CA ALA A 447 -1.18 -12.53 -18.00
C ALA A 447 -2.61 -13.05 -17.77
N LEU A 448 -2.98 -13.32 -16.51
CA LEU A 448 -4.33 -13.71 -16.13
C LEU A 448 -5.35 -12.60 -16.43
N GLN A 449 -5.01 -11.34 -16.12
CA GLN A 449 -5.86 -10.20 -16.49
C GLN A 449 -6.07 -10.14 -18.00
N SER A 450 -5.01 -10.25 -18.81
CA SER A 450 -5.14 -10.24 -20.28
C SER A 450 -6.02 -11.37 -20.81
N GLN A 451 -6.03 -12.55 -20.18
CA GLN A 451 -6.97 -13.60 -20.55
C GLN A 451 -8.41 -13.28 -20.13
N CYS A 452 -8.64 -12.74 -18.92
CA CYS A 452 -9.96 -12.25 -18.53
C CYS A 452 -10.47 -11.16 -19.47
N ASP A 453 -9.58 -10.31 -19.97
CA ASP A 453 -9.96 -9.27 -20.92
C ASP A 453 -10.40 -9.89 -22.27
N ILE A 454 -9.76 -10.97 -22.74
CA ILE A 454 -10.22 -11.72 -23.92
C ILE A 454 -11.62 -12.30 -23.69
N TRP A 455 -11.90 -12.83 -22.49
CA TRP A 455 -13.23 -13.31 -22.11
C TRP A 455 -14.27 -12.20 -22.19
N GLN A 456 -13.96 -11.02 -21.63
CA GLN A 456 -14.82 -9.83 -21.71
C GLN A 456 -15.06 -9.41 -23.16
N ILE A 457 -14.01 -9.29 -23.97
CA ILE A 457 -14.11 -8.92 -25.40
C ILE A 457 -15.01 -9.89 -26.17
N LEU A 458 -14.90 -11.19 -25.89
CA LEU A 458 -15.71 -12.22 -26.53
C LEU A 458 -17.21 -12.05 -26.18
N ILE A 459 -17.52 -11.82 -24.90
CA ILE A 459 -18.89 -11.57 -24.43
C ILE A 459 -19.43 -10.25 -25.00
N ASP A 460 -18.65 -9.18 -24.96
CA ASP A 460 -19.04 -7.86 -25.47
C ASP A 460 -19.34 -7.92 -26.97
N TRP A 461 -18.60 -8.74 -27.73
CA TRP A 461 -18.91 -8.99 -29.14
C TRP A 461 -20.27 -9.67 -29.32
N ASN A 462 -20.64 -10.64 -28.46
CA ASN A 462 -21.97 -11.26 -28.53
C ASN A 462 -23.08 -10.25 -28.17
N VAL A 463 -22.90 -9.49 -27.09
CA VAL A 463 -23.87 -8.48 -26.62
C VAL A 463 -24.06 -7.34 -27.64
N GLY A 464 -22.97 -6.90 -28.28
CA GLY A 464 -23.01 -5.85 -29.31
C GLY A 464 -23.78 -6.23 -30.58
N ASN A 465 -23.98 -7.53 -30.83
CA ASN A 465 -24.66 -8.05 -32.00
C ASN A 465 -26.14 -8.35 -31.69
N LYS A 466 -27.04 -7.47 -32.15
CA LYS A 466 -28.50 -7.52 -31.87
C LYS A 466 -29.19 -8.86 -32.20
N ALA A 467 -28.69 -9.61 -33.20
CA ALA A 467 -29.13 -10.97 -33.52
C ALA A 467 -28.05 -11.72 -34.30
N LEU A 468 -27.45 -12.75 -33.70
CA LEU A 468 -26.47 -13.61 -34.37
C LEU A 468 -27.17 -14.64 -35.29
N SER A 469 -26.60 -14.90 -36.45
CA SER A 469 -26.97 -16.08 -37.25
C SER A 469 -26.62 -17.38 -36.52
N VAL A 470 -27.26 -18.50 -36.89
CA VAL A 470 -26.97 -19.83 -36.30
C VAL A 470 -25.48 -20.17 -36.36
N ASN A 471 -24.83 -19.88 -37.49
CA ASN A 471 -23.40 -20.13 -37.67
C ASN A 471 -22.53 -19.22 -36.78
N GLN A 472 -22.89 -17.95 -36.63
CA GLN A 472 -22.18 -17.04 -35.72
C GLN A 472 -22.35 -17.48 -34.26
N LYS A 473 -23.55 -17.91 -33.85
CA LYS A 473 -23.80 -18.41 -32.50
C LYS A 473 -23.02 -19.70 -32.21
N GLN A 474 -22.97 -20.63 -33.16
CA GLN A 474 -22.16 -21.84 -33.03
C GLN A 474 -20.66 -21.52 -32.90
N ARG A 475 -20.14 -20.58 -33.70
CA ARG A 475 -18.73 -20.15 -33.58
C ARG A 475 -18.45 -19.50 -32.24
N TYR A 476 -19.36 -18.66 -31.76
CA TYR A 476 -19.28 -18.02 -30.44
C TYR A 476 -19.16 -19.06 -29.32
N VAL A 477 -20.10 -20.01 -29.26
CA VAL A 477 -20.08 -21.07 -28.24
C VAL A 477 -18.81 -21.94 -28.33
N ALA A 478 -18.37 -22.27 -29.56
CA ALA A 478 -17.12 -23.00 -29.74
C ALA A 478 -15.89 -22.21 -29.26
N MET A 479 -15.89 -20.87 -29.36
CA MET A 479 -14.82 -20.04 -28.80
C MET A 479 -14.88 -19.93 -27.28
N LEU A 480 -16.07 -19.90 -26.67
CA LEU A 480 -16.20 -19.99 -25.21
C LEU A 480 -15.60 -21.30 -24.68
N GLN A 481 -15.93 -22.43 -25.31
CA GLN A 481 -15.38 -23.74 -24.94
C GLN A 481 -13.86 -23.80 -25.11
N HIS A 482 -13.35 -23.26 -26.23
CA HIS A 482 -11.91 -23.20 -26.46
C HIS A 482 -11.21 -22.30 -25.44
N PHE A 483 -11.80 -21.16 -25.08
CA PHE A 483 -11.28 -20.28 -24.05
C PHE A 483 -11.17 -21.02 -22.71
N ILE A 484 -12.22 -21.74 -22.30
CA ILE A 484 -12.24 -22.49 -21.04
C ILE A 484 -11.15 -23.57 -21.03
N GLY A 485 -10.96 -24.30 -22.12
CA GLY A 485 -9.86 -25.27 -22.21
C GLY A 485 -8.48 -24.63 -22.00
N GLU A 486 -8.27 -23.43 -22.53
CA GLU A 486 -7.04 -22.67 -22.30
C GLU A 486 -6.91 -22.12 -20.88
N TRP A 487 -8.01 -21.66 -20.29
CA TRP A 487 -8.08 -21.22 -18.91
C TRP A 487 -7.74 -22.35 -17.93
N GLU A 488 -8.37 -23.52 -18.10
CA GLU A 488 -8.12 -24.70 -17.27
C GLU A 488 -6.68 -25.20 -17.40
N SER A 489 -6.05 -25.01 -18.58
CA SER A 489 -4.66 -25.40 -18.81
C SER A 489 -3.67 -24.74 -17.83
N TRP A 490 -4.00 -23.56 -17.26
CA TRP A 490 -3.14 -22.86 -16.29
C TRP A 490 -2.78 -23.72 -15.08
N HIS A 491 -3.66 -24.62 -14.62
CA HIS A 491 -3.33 -25.52 -13.51
C HIS A 491 -2.06 -26.33 -13.76
N MET A 492 -1.89 -26.86 -14.98
CA MET A 492 -0.69 -27.59 -15.37
C MET A 492 0.54 -26.66 -15.35
N TRP A 493 0.42 -25.46 -15.90
CA TRP A 493 1.52 -24.51 -16.00
C TRP A 493 1.96 -23.96 -14.64
N LEU A 494 1.02 -23.58 -13.78
CA LEU A 494 1.31 -23.12 -12.42
C LEU A 494 2.01 -24.22 -11.63
N ARG A 495 1.56 -25.48 -11.76
CA ARG A 495 2.21 -26.63 -11.13
C ARG A 495 3.64 -26.83 -11.64
N LEU A 496 3.86 -26.81 -12.96
CA LEU A 496 5.21 -26.96 -13.54
C LEU A 496 6.14 -25.81 -13.14
N THR A 497 5.58 -24.61 -12.96
CA THR A 497 6.34 -23.40 -12.67
C THR A 497 6.72 -23.34 -11.19
N PHE A 498 5.77 -23.43 -10.27
CA PHE A 498 6.04 -23.19 -8.84
C PHE A 498 6.42 -24.46 -8.08
N LYS A 499 5.72 -25.58 -8.30
CA LYS A 499 5.92 -26.81 -7.51
C LYS A 499 7.29 -27.44 -7.73
N ASN A 500 7.83 -27.35 -8.95
CA ASN A 500 9.17 -27.86 -9.26
C ASN A 500 10.30 -26.99 -8.67
N ASN A 501 9.98 -25.76 -8.22
CA ASN A 501 10.94 -24.81 -7.66
C ASN A 501 10.81 -24.64 -6.13
N VAL A 502 10.02 -25.50 -5.46
CA VAL A 502 9.85 -25.52 -3.99
C VAL A 502 9.32 -24.19 -3.41
N ASP A 503 8.50 -23.46 -4.16
CA ASP A 503 7.87 -22.21 -3.72
C ASP A 503 6.36 -22.40 -3.49
N THR A 504 6.01 -22.86 -2.29
CA THR A 504 4.63 -23.19 -1.90
C THR A 504 3.77 -21.95 -1.68
N ALA A 505 4.35 -20.89 -1.13
CA ALA A 505 3.66 -19.62 -0.91
C ALA A 505 3.33 -18.95 -2.26
N GLY A 506 4.29 -18.86 -3.17
CA GLY A 506 4.05 -18.35 -4.53
C GLY A 506 3.06 -19.20 -5.32
N TYR A 507 3.09 -20.53 -5.16
CA TYR A 507 2.08 -21.41 -5.79
C TYR A 507 0.67 -21.16 -5.24
N THR A 508 0.54 -20.98 -3.93
CA THR A 508 -0.72 -20.70 -3.26
C THR A 508 -1.29 -19.37 -3.73
N GLU A 509 -0.47 -18.32 -3.77
CA GLU A 509 -0.87 -16.99 -4.25
C GLU A 509 -1.31 -17.02 -5.72
N ALA A 510 -0.61 -17.79 -6.55
CA ALA A 510 -0.95 -17.97 -7.96
C ALA A 510 -2.30 -18.67 -8.15
N LEU A 511 -2.58 -19.71 -7.35
CA LEU A 511 -3.86 -20.42 -7.38
C LEU A 511 -5.02 -19.54 -6.92
N VAL A 512 -4.85 -18.79 -5.82
CA VAL A 512 -5.86 -17.84 -5.33
C VAL A 512 -6.13 -16.76 -6.38
N SER A 513 -5.07 -16.20 -6.98
CA SER A 513 -5.21 -15.22 -8.07
C SER A 513 -5.99 -15.80 -9.25
N HIS A 514 -5.67 -17.01 -9.70
CA HIS A 514 -6.39 -17.70 -10.78
C HIS A 514 -7.88 -17.95 -10.44
N LEU A 515 -8.18 -18.33 -9.20
CA LEU A 515 -9.55 -18.57 -8.77
C LEU A 515 -10.38 -17.27 -8.66
N PHE A 516 -9.76 -16.19 -8.16
CA PHE A 516 -10.35 -14.85 -8.14
C PHE A 516 -10.76 -14.37 -9.53
N ARG A 517 -9.91 -14.62 -10.53
CA ARG A 517 -10.21 -14.33 -11.93
C ARG A 517 -11.34 -15.17 -12.51
N SER A 518 -11.42 -16.45 -12.14
CA SER A 518 -12.53 -17.32 -12.53
C SER A 518 -13.88 -16.77 -12.04
N MET A 519 -13.93 -16.21 -10.83
CA MET A 519 -15.15 -15.56 -10.31
C MET A 519 -15.54 -14.32 -11.09
N GLU A 520 -14.57 -13.46 -11.42
CA GLU A 520 -14.81 -12.25 -12.22
C GLU A 520 -15.42 -12.61 -13.58
N MET A 521 -14.89 -13.65 -14.24
CA MET A 521 -15.42 -14.12 -15.51
C MET A 521 -16.89 -14.56 -15.42
N LEU A 522 -17.26 -15.26 -14.34
CA LEU A 522 -18.64 -15.68 -14.10
C LEU A 522 -19.56 -14.48 -13.81
N ILE A 523 -19.12 -13.52 -13.00
CA ILE A 523 -19.89 -12.28 -12.77
C ILE A 523 -20.08 -11.51 -14.07
N THR A 524 -19.01 -11.33 -14.87
CA THR A 524 -19.08 -10.70 -16.19
C THR A 524 -20.14 -11.36 -17.07
N ALA A 525 -20.14 -12.70 -17.17
CA ALA A 525 -21.10 -13.43 -18.00
C ALA A 525 -22.55 -13.22 -17.55
N ILE A 526 -22.78 -13.20 -16.23
CA ILE A 526 -24.09 -12.95 -15.63
C ILE A 526 -24.55 -11.51 -15.88
N THR A 527 -23.68 -10.52 -15.64
CA THR A 527 -24.02 -9.10 -15.81
C THR A 527 -24.26 -8.72 -17.27
N SER A 528 -23.66 -9.47 -18.20
CA SER A 528 -23.90 -9.34 -19.64
C SER A 528 -25.13 -10.10 -20.14
N ASP A 529 -25.86 -10.78 -19.24
CA ASP A 529 -27.07 -11.57 -19.53
C ASP A 529 -26.87 -12.65 -20.62
N ASP A 530 -25.68 -13.27 -20.64
CA ASP A 530 -25.30 -14.33 -21.58
C ASP A 530 -25.41 -15.72 -20.93
N ILE A 531 -26.44 -16.48 -21.33
CA ILE A 531 -26.72 -17.80 -20.77
C ILE A 531 -25.63 -18.84 -21.07
N ASP A 532 -25.07 -18.85 -22.29
CA ASP A 532 -24.08 -19.86 -22.68
C ASP A 532 -22.75 -19.61 -21.94
N ALA A 533 -22.33 -18.35 -21.87
CA ALA A 533 -21.14 -17.96 -21.12
C ALA A 533 -21.32 -18.20 -19.61
N THR A 534 -22.52 -17.95 -19.06
CA THR A 534 -22.83 -18.18 -17.64
C THR A 534 -22.79 -19.65 -17.30
N ASP A 535 -23.44 -20.51 -18.09
CA ASP A 535 -23.48 -21.95 -17.85
C ASP A 535 -22.08 -22.57 -17.94
N LEU A 536 -21.32 -22.22 -18.98
CA LEU A 536 -19.96 -22.74 -19.17
C LEU A 536 -18.96 -22.23 -18.11
N SER A 537 -19.03 -20.95 -17.73
CA SER A 537 -18.16 -20.40 -16.67
C SER A 537 -18.55 -20.91 -15.28
N THR A 538 -19.83 -21.24 -15.05
CA THR A 538 -20.26 -21.94 -13.83
C THR A 538 -19.62 -23.33 -13.76
N ASP A 539 -19.70 -24.13 -14.83
CA ASP A 539 -19.07 -25.46 -14.87
C ASP A 539 -17.55 -25.38 -14.68
N MET A 540 -16.88 -24.43 -15.36
CA MET A 540 -15.45 -24.15 -15.19
C MET A 540 -15.09 -23.84 -13.72
N PHE A 541 -15.87 -22.99 -13.06
CA PHE A 541 -15.63 -22.64 -11.66
C PHE A 541 -15.83 -23.85 -10.72
N MET A 542 -16.86 -24.67 -10.98
CA MET A 542 -17.14 -25.88 -10.19
C MET A 542 -16.11 -27.00 -10.41
N LEU A 543 -15.52 -27.10 -11.60
CA LEU A 543 -14.49 -28.09 -11.94
C LEU A 543 -13.08 -27.69 -11.50
N TRP A 544 -12.88 -26.47 -11.01
CA TRP A 544 -11.55 -25.93 -10.71
C TRP A 544 -10.73 -26.82 -9.76
N LEU A 545 -11.34 -27.39 -8.70
CA LEU A 545 -10.66 -28.33 -7.80
C LEU A 545 -10.25 -29.63 -8.50
N ASN A 546 -11.09 -30.12 -9.42
CA ASN A 546 -10.81 -31.30 -10.23
C ASN A 546 -9.62 -31.06 -11.17
N GLN A 547 -9.61 -29.90 -11.86
CA GLN A 547 -8.51 -29.52 -12.76
C GLN A 547 -7.18 -29.34 -12.02
N GLY A 548 -7.24 -28.83 -10.78
CA GLY A 548 -6.08 -28.73 -9.90
C GLY A 548 -5.55 -30.06 -9.35
N GLN A 549 -6.27 -31.18 -9.54
CA GLN A 549 -5.94 -32.51 -9.02
C GLN A 549 -5.71 -32.52 -7.49
N PHE A 550 -6.57 -31.81 -6.74
CA PHE A 550 -6.47 -31.76 -5.27
C PHE A 550 -7.00 -33.06 -4.64
N HIS A 551 -6.09 -33.88 -4.11
CA HIS A 551 -6.42 -35.17 -3.52
C HIS A 551 -7.11 -35.01 -2.15
N ASN A 552 -7.92 -35.99 -1.77
CA ASN A 552 -8.51 -36.04 -0.43
C ASN A 552 -7.45 -36.45 0.61
N HIS A 553 -7.43 -35.75 1.74
CA HIS A 553 -6.48 -35.96 2.84
C HIS A 553 -7.25 -36.21 4.14
N TYR A 554 -8.03 -37.30 4.18
CA TYR A 554 -8.95 -37.57 5.28
C TYR A 554 -8.26 -37.70 6.65
N HIS A 555 -7.01 -38.18 6.67
CA HIS A 555 -6.26 -38.33 7.91
C HIS A 555 -5.96 -36.98 8.55
N GLU A 556 -5.35 -36.06 7.79
CA GLU A 556 -5.07 -34.70 8.23
C GLU A 556 -6.36 -33.89 8.42
N GLU A 557 -7.40 -34.11 7.59
CA GLU A 557 -8.70 -33.46 7.74
C GLU A 557 -9.35 -33.74 9.10
N TYR A 558 -9.18 -34.95 9.62
CA TYR A 558 -9.67 -35.38 10.93
C TYR A 558 -8.75 -34.97 12.08
N LEU A 559 -7.43 -35.07 11.88
CA LEU A 559 -6.46 -34.74 12.92
C LEU A 559 -6.34 -33.25 13.18
N TRP A 560 -6.52 -32.40 12.16
CA TRP A 560 -6.37 -30.96 12.28
C TRP A 560 -7.72 -30.26 12.44
N HIS A 561 -7.69 -29.01 12.86
CA HIS A 561 -8.82 -28.09 12.74
C HIS A 561 -8.97 -27.59 11.29
N SER A 562 -9.15 -28.53 10.37
CA SER A 562 -9.18 -28.32 8.92
C SER A 562 -10.23 -27.31 8.46
N LEU A 563 -11.32 -27.13 9.21
CA LEU A 563 -12.37 -26.13 8.93
C LEU A 563 -11.82 -24.70 8.90
N PHE A 564 -10.82 -24.39 9.73
CA PHE A 564 -10.31 -23.04 9.94
C PHE A 564 -9.06 -22.72 9.11
N LEU A 565 -8.67 -23.61 8.19
CA LEU A 565 -7.56 -23.35 7.27
C LEU A 565 -7.96 -22.29 6.23
N THR A 566 -7.25 -21.17 6.22
CA THR A 566 -7.33 -20.09 5.22
C THR A 566 -6.01 -19.98 4.45
N PRO A 567 -5.95 -19.25 3.31
CA PRO A 567 -4.69 -19.00 2.60
C PRO A 567 -3.58 -18.42 3.48
N ASP A 568 -3.95 -17.66 4.52
CA ASP A 568 -3.00 -17.03 5.46
C ASP A 568 -2.13 -18.08 6.17
N PHE A 569 -2.66 -19.29 6.39
CA PHE A 569 -1.93 -20.41 6.98
C PHE A 569 -0.72 -20.87 6.13
N LEU A 570 -0.77 -20.63 4.81
CA LEU A 570 0.29 -21.01 3.87
C LEU A 570 1.20 -19.84 3.47
N LEU A 571 0.68 -18.61 3.57
CA LEU A 571 1.35 -17.41 3.05
C LEU A 571 2.17 -16.66 4.11
N HIS A 572 1.80 -16.78 5.38
CA HIS A 572 2.45 -16.07 6.48
C HIS A 572 3.13 -17.03 7.46
N SER A 573 4.18 -16.57 8.14
CA SER A 573 4.73 -17.28 9.29
C SER A 573 3.72 -17.17 10.44
N VAL A 574 2.80 -18.12 10.50
CA VAL A 574 1.90 -18.28 11.63
C VAL A 574 2.74 -18.46 12.89
N SER A 575 2.39 -17.80 14.00
CA SER A 575 3.12 -18.01 15.26
C SER A 575 3.11 -19.50 15.64
N ASP A 576 4.21 -19.99 16.20
CA ASP A 576 4.38 -21.42 16.56
C ASP A 576 3.19 -21.94 17.39
N ASN A 577 2.66 -21.12 18.30
CA ASN A 577 1.50 -21.45 19.12
C ASN A 577 0.23 -21.65 18.27
N CYS A 578 -0.07 -20.74 17.35
CA CYS A 578 -1.27 -20.83 16.52
C CYS A 578 -1.20 -21.99 15.52
N GLN A 579 -0.03 -22.26 14.96
CA GLN A 579 0.19 -23.43 14.11
C GLN A 579 0.00 -24.73 14.90
N SER A 580 0.53 -24.80 16.12
CA SER A 580 0.37 -25.99 16.97
C SER A 580 -1.08 -26.28 17.35
N CYS A 581 -1.90 -25.23 17.59
CA CYS A 581 -3.33 -25.37 17.85
C CYS A 581 -4.07 -25.93 16.63
N ILE A 582 -3.90 -25.35 15.44
CA ILE A 582 -4.57 -25.81 14.22
C ILE A 582 -4.22 -27.26 13.89
N LEU A 583 -2.96 -27.65 14.08
CA LEU A 583 -2.49 -29.01 13.83
C LEU A 583 -2.82 -30.00 14.95
N ARG A 584 -3.33 -29.52 16.11
CA ARG A 584 -3.65 -30.34 17.30
C ARG A 584 -2.47 -31.22 17.73
N GLY A 585 -1.25 -30.67 17.65
CA GLY A 585 0.00 -31.37 17.95
C GLY A 585 0.45 -32.42 16.92
N ALA A 586 -0.28 -32.60 15.81
CA ALA A 586 0.11 -33.50 14.73
C ALA A 586 1.20 -32.89 13.84
N SER A 587 1.90 -33.74 13.07
CA SER A 587 2.92 -33.31 12.12
C SER A 587 2.33 -32.52 10.95
N TYR A 588 3.00 -31.43 10.56
CA TYR A 588 2.64 -30.64 9.39
C TYR A 588 2.85 -31.43 8.08
N ASN A 589 1.84 -31.44 7.20
CA ASN A 589 1.91 -32.01 5.86
C ASN A 589 1.54 -30.94 4.82
N GLU A 590 2.52 -30.46 4.08
CA GLU A 590 2.37 -29.39 3.10
C GLU A 590 1.29 -29.67 2.03
N LYS A 591 1.22 -30.91 1.52
CA LYS A 591 0.23 -31.28 0.48
C LYS A 591 -1.19 -31.29 1.02
N ALA A 592 -1.36 -31.78 2.25
CA ALA A 592 -2.65 -31.77 2.93
C ALA A 592 -3.08 -30.34 3.26
N ALA A 593 -2.17 -29.51 3.77
CA ALA A 593 -2.43 -28.11 4.07
C ALA A 593 -2.90 -27.35 2.82
N LEU A 594 -2.21 -27.51 1.69
CA LEU A 594 -2.62 -26.90 0.42
C LEU A 594 -3.99 -27.39 -0.06
N SER A 595 -4.23 -28.71 -0.07
CA SER A 595 -5.49 -29.29 -0.56
C SER A 595 -6.69 -28.88 0.29
N LEU A 596 -6.57 -28.97 1.62
CA LEU A 596 -7.63 -28.60 2.55
C LEU A 596 -7.92 -27.10 2.51
N THR A 597 -6.87 -26.27 2.43
CA THR A 597 -7.02 -24.81 2.29
C THR A 597 -7.75 -24.45 0.99
N MET A 598 -7.37 -25.03 -0.16
CA MET A 598 -8.02 -24.72 -1.45
C MET A 598 -9.47 -25.20 -1.49
N ARG A 599 -9.81 -26.28 -0.77
CA ARG A 599 -11.21 -26.72 -0.59
C ARG A 599 -12.02 -25.72 0.22
N ASN A 600 -11.46 -25.19 1.30
CA ASN A 600 -12.09 -24.14 2.10
C ASN A 600 -12.27 -22.85 1.29
N VAL A 601 -11.24 -22.42 0.57
CA VAL A 601 -11.31 -21.25 -0.34
C VAL A 601 -12.42 -21.44 -1.37
N MET A 602 -12.52 -22.61 -2.00
CA MET A 602 -13.60 -22.89 -2.96
C MET A 602 -14.99 -22.77 -2.31
N THR A 603 -15.16 -23.28 -1.10
CA THR A 603 -16.41 -23.15 -0.33
C THR A 603 -16.72 -21.68 0.00
N ASP A 604 -15.73 -20.94 0.49
CA ASP A 604 -15.85 -19.50 0.81
C ASP A 604 -16.29 -18.71 -0.43
N LEU A 605 -15.64 -18.96 -1.56
CA LEU A 605 -15.88 -18.22 -2.79
C LEU A 605 -17.22 -18.55 -3.44
N ARG A 606 -17.69 -19.78 -3.35
CA ARG A 606 -19.05 -20.16 -3.81
C ARG A 606 -20.13 -19.46 -3.00
N LEU A 607 -19.97 -19.38 -1.69
CA LEU A 607 -20.90 -18.65 -0.82
C LEU A 607 -20.80 -17.14 -1.05
N PHE A 608 -19.59 -16.59 -1.12
CA PHE A 608 -19.31 -15.20 -1.44
C PHE A 608 -20.00 -14.79 -2.74
N LEU A 609 -19.82 -15.58 -3.80
CA LEU A 609 -20.38 -15.27 -5.11
C LEU A 609 -21.91 -15.32 -5.08
N SER A 610 -22.48 -16.32 -4.41
CA SER A 610 -23.93 -16.43 -4.24
C SER A 610 -24.49 -15.21 -3.49
N ALA A 611 -23.84 -14.78 -2.41
CA ALA A 611 -24.25 -13.61 -1.64
C ALA A 611 -24.07 -12.30 -2.41
N TYR A 612 -23.00 -12.17 -3.20
CA TYR A 612 -22.78 -11.04 -4.08
C TYR A 612 -23.92 -10.92 -5.11
N MET A 613 -24.33 -12.05 -5.72
CA MET A 613 -25.47 -12.07 -6.65
C MET A 613 -26.77 -11.63 -5.95
N VAL A 614 -27.05 -12.13 -4.74
CA VAL A 614 -28.26 -11.78 -3.98
C VAL A 614 -28.29 -10.29 -3.62
N ARG A 615 -27.16 -9.72 -3.21
CA ARG A 615 -27.09 -8.34 -2.72
C ARG A 615 -27.04 -7.30 -3.83
N TYR A 616 -26.23 -7.55 -4.85
CA TYR A 616 -25.84 -6.51 -5.82
C TYR A 616 -26.41 -6.73 -7.23
N LEU A 617 -26.91 -7.93 -7.56
CA LEU A 617 -27.45 -8.20 -8.89
C LEU A 617 -28.98 -8.30 -8.85
N GLY A 618 -29.65 -7.51 -9.70
CA GLY A 618 -31.07 -7.70 -10.00
C GLY A 618 -31.29 -8.91 -10.91
N GLN A 619 -32.50 -9.45 -10.94
CA GLN A 619 -32.85 -10.56 -11.85
C GLN A 619 -32.59 -10.16 -13.31
N GLN A 620 -31.85 -11.02 -14.02
CA GLN A 620 -31.52 -10.80 -15.42
C GLN A 620 -32.64 -11.30 -16.34
N LYS A 621 -32.62 -10.89 -17.61
CA LYS A 621 -33.70 -11.20 -18.56
C LYS A 621 -33.63 -12.66 -19.05
N ASN A 622 -32.45 -13.16 -19.37
CA ASN A 622 -32.22 -14.51 -19.86
C ASN A 622 -31.59 -15.43 -18.80
N VAL A 623 -30.72 -14.90 -17.95
CA VAL A 623 -30.04 -15.68 -16.90
C VAL A 623 -30.89 -15.78 -15.62
N ASN A 624 -31.21 -17.01 -15.19
CA ASN A 624 -31.90 -17.25 -13.94
C ASN A 624 -30.91 -17.36 -12.76
N LEU A 625 -30.77 -16.27 -12.00
CA LEU A 625 -29.84 -16.18 -10.87
C LEU A 625 -30.10 -17.24 -9.79
N LEU A 626 -31.36 -17.57 -9.50
CA LEU A 626 -31.70 -18.58 -8.50
C LEU A 626 -31.18 -19.97 -8.90
N THR A 627 -31.22 -20.31 -10.18
CA THR A 627 -30.67 -21.57 -10.70
C THR A 627 -29.15 -21.61 -10.54
N VAL A 628 -28.46 -20.51 -10.87
CA VAL A 628 -27.01 -20.40 -10.71
C VAL A 628 -26.61 -20.53 -9.23
N ILE A 629 -27.29 -19.80 -8.33
CA ILE A 629 -27.05 -19.89 -6.88
C ILE A 629 -27.27 -21.32 -6.37
N LYS A 630 -28.35 -21.99 -6.78
CA LYS A 630 -28.60 -23.39 -6.39
C LYS A 630 -27.48 -24.33 -6.84
N ARG A 631 -26.94 -24.15 -8.05
CA ARG A 631 -25.78 -24.92 -8.55
C ARG A 631 -24.49 -24.60 -7.78
N LEU A 632 -24.28 -23.32 -7.45
CA LEU A 632 -23.13 -22.91 -6.63
C LEU A 632 -23.21 -23.48 -5.22
N LEU A 633 -24.38 -23.59 -4.60
CA LEU A 633 -24.52 -24.17 -3.25
C LEU A 633 -24.53 -25.70 -3.26
N SER A 634 -25.21 -26.31 -4.24
CA SER A 634 -25.27 -27.76 -4.45
C SER A 634 -24.62 -28.12 -5.79
N PRO A 635 -23.31 -28.43 -5.78
CA PRO A 635 -22.50 -28.60 -6.99
C PRO A 635 -23.14 -29.56 -7.98
N SER A 636 -23.47 -29.03 -9.14
CA SER A 636 -23.99 -29.79 -10.27
C SER A 636 -23.53 -29.12 -11.55
N LEU A 637 -23.14 -29.94 -12.54
CA LEU A 637 -22.72 -29.45 -13.84
C LEU A 637 -23.94 -29.19 -14.72
N VAL A 638 -23.89 -28.13 -15.50
CA VAL A 638 -24.86 -27.84 -16.55
C VAL A 638 -24.76 -28.87 -17.65
N ALA A 639 -23.53 -29.11 -18.12
CA ALA A 639 -23.21 -30.11 -19.11
C ALA A 639 -22.43 -31.26 -18.45
N PRO A 640 -23.07 -32.40 -18.12
CA PRO A 640 -22.37 -33.53 -17.53
C PRO A 640 -21.33 -34.07 -18.52
N THR A 641 -20.08 -34.15 -18.06
CA THR A 641 -18.93 -34.57 -18.88
C THR A 641 -18.85 -36.08 -19.14
N GLY A 642 -19.67 -36.88 -18.47
CA GLY A 642 -19.59 -38.35 -18.48
C GLY A 642 -18.41 -38.95 -17.70
N ALA A 643 -17.52 -38.13 -17.14
CA ALA A 643 -16.40 -38.56 -16.29
C ALA A 643 -16.72 -38.47 -14.78
N TYR A 644 -16.01 -39.25 -13.97
CA TYR A 644 -16.01 -39.10 -12.50
C TYR A 644 -15.25 -37.85 -12.09
N ASN A 645 -15.95 -36.71 -12.02
CA ASN A 645 -15.37 -35.43 -11.61
C ASN A 645 -15.41 -35.24 -10.09
N THR A 646 -14.31 -34.74 -9.55
CA THR A 646 -14.23 -34.34 -8.13
C THR A 646 -14.84 -32.95 -7.95
N LEU A 647 -16.15 -32.89 -7.67
CA LEU A 647 -16.84 -31.64 -7.36
C LEU A 647 -16.59 -31.20 -5.91
N PRO A 648 -16.66 -29.88 -5.62
CA PRO A 648 -16.67 -29.35 -4.25
C PRO A 648 -17.79 -29.98 -3.39
N SER A 649 -17.69 -29.90 -2.07
CA SER A 649 -18.76 -30.33 -1.17
C SER A 649 -19.99 -29.41 -1.27
N ALA A 650 -21.19 -29.97 -1.13
CA ALA A 650 -22.41 -29.16 -1.07
C ALA A 650 -22.48 -28.34 0.22
N ILE A 651 -23.05 -27.13 0.13
CA ILE A 651 -23.48 -26.31 1.26
C ILE A 651 -24.96 -26.62 1.45
N VAL A 652 -25.27 -27.49 2.41
CA VAL A 652 -26.58 -28.16 2.53
C VAL A 652 -27.45 -27.46 3.57
N GLY A 653 -26.85 -26.89 4.60
CA GLY A 653 -27.58 -26.33 5.74
C GLY A 653 -27.09 -24.96 6.20
N GLN A 654 -27.85 -24.40 7.15
CA GLN A 654 -27.50 -23.15 7.82
C GLN A 654 -26.21 -23.25 8.65
N THR A 655 -25.92 -24.44 9.20
CA THR A 655 -24.68 -24.72 9.94
C THR A 655 -23.43 -24.55 9.08
N ASP A 656 -23.45 -25.02 7.83
CA ASP A 656 -22.33 -24.87 6.89
C ASP A 656 -21.99 -23.39 6.64
N ILE A 657 -23.01 -22.53 6.54
CA ILE A 657 -22.84 -21.09 6.33
C ILE A 657 -22.31 -20.41 7.59
N ILE A 658 -22.84 -20.75 8.76
CA ILE A 658 -22.34 -20.24 10.04
C ILE A 658 -20.86 -20.65 10.21
N ASP A 659 -20.51 -21.91 9.94
CA ASP A 659 -19.14 -22.42 10.00
C ASP A 659 -18.19 -21.65 9.05
N VAL A 660 -18.65 -21.28 7.84
CA VAL A 660 -17.89 -20.40 6.93
C VAL A 660 -17.71 -19.01 7.53
N ILE A 661 -18.76 -18.40 8.08
CA ILE A 661 -18.68 -17.08 8.74
C ILE A 661 -17.67 -17.12 9.90
N LEU A 662 -17.67 -18.20 10.70
CA LEU A 662 -16.69 -18.39 11.77
C LEU A 662 -15.27 -18.48 11.21
N ARG A 663 -15.03 -19.24 10.14
CA ARG A 663 -13.72 -19.28 9.46
C ARG A 663 -13.28 -17.89 8.97
N LEU A 664 -14.19 -17.10 8.40
CA LEU A 664 -13.87 -15.78 7.84
C LEU A 664 -13.66 -14.70 8.92
N THR A 665 -14.30 -14.88 10.09
CA THR A 665 -14.14 -13.99 11.25
C THR A 665 -12.88 -14.34 12.06
N PHE A 666 -12.37 -15.55 11.91
CA PHE A 666 -11.18 -16.05 12.59
C PHE A 666 -9.90 -15.42 12.02
N CYS A 667 -9.17 -14.64 12.83
CA CYS A 667 -8.01 -13.87 12.39
C CYS A 667 -6.68 -14.55 12.74
N HIS A 668 -5.76 -14.59 11.76
CA HIS A 668 -4.42 -15.21 11.92
C HIS A 668 -3.23 -14.31 11.59
N ALA A 669 -3.45 -13.08 11.09
CA ALA A 669 -2.38 -12.21 10.62
C ALA A 669 -2.69 -10.73 10.90
N ASP A 670 -1.65 -9.88 10.86
CA ASP A 670 -1.74 -8.42 10.98
C ASP A 670 -2.96 -7.87 10.21
N GLU A 671 -3.65 -6.89 10.83
CA GLU A 671 -4.95 -6.32 10.42
C GLU A 671 -5.05 -5.86 8.94
N HIS A 672 -3.94 -5.83 8.20
CA HIS A 672 -3.83 -5.29 6.86
C HIS A 672 -3.66 -6.31 5.72
N SER A 673 -3.50 -7.62 5.98
CA SER A 673 -3.24 -8.60 4.89
C SER A 673 -3.94 -9.96 4.99
N ASN A 674 -4.94 -10.12 5.85
CA ASN A 674 -5.65 -11.38 6.07
C ASN A 674 -6.65 -11.75 4.94
N TRP A 675 -7.14 -12.99 4.95
CA TRP A 675 -8.11 -13.51 3.98
C TRP A 675 -9.39 -12.67 3.89
N PHE A 676 -9.87 -12.15 5.02
CA PHE A 676 -11.01 -11.22 5.08
C PHE A 676 -10.76 -9.95 4.25
N SER A 677 -9.58 -9.35 4.37
CA SER A 677 -9.17 -8.16 3.60
C SER A 677 -9.13 -8.46 2.10
N ARG A 678 -8.61 -9.63 1.70
CA ARG A 678 -8.58 -10.06 0.28
C ARG A 678 -9.98 -10.19 -0.31
N LEU A 679 -10.93 -10.78 0.43
CA LEU A 679 -12.33 -10.87 0.02
C LEU A 679 -13.01 -9.50 -0.01
N SER A 680 -12.71 -8.63 0.95
CA SER A 680 -13.22 -7.25 0.99
C SER A 680 -12.77 -6.46 -0.23
N HIS A 681 -11.49 -6.53 -0.61
CA HIS A 681 -10.98 -5.95 -1.85
C HIS A 681 -11.66 -6.53 -3.11
N MET A 682 -12.06 -7.81 -3.08
CA MET A 682 -12.84 -8.39 -4.17
C MET A 682 -14.25 -7.78 -4.25
N VAL A 683 -14.93 -7.53 -3.13
CA VAL A 683 -16.22 -6.80 -3.10
C VAL A 683 -16.07 -5.42 -3.72
N GLU A 684 -15.08 -4.65 -3.28
CA GLU A 684 -14.79 -3.32 -3.81
C GLU A 684 -14.58 -3.36 -5.33
N ARG A 685 -13.79 -4.34 -5.79
CA ARG A 685 -13.42 -4.50 -7.18
C ARG A 685 -14.60 -4.87 -8.08
N LEU A 686 -15.39 -5.86 -7.69
CA LEU A 686 -16.59 -6.26 -8.44
C LEU A 686 -17.63 -5.13 -8.47
N THR A 687 -17.83 -4.46 -7.33
CA THR A 687 -18.78 -3.34 -7.22
C THR A 687 -18.34 -2.14 -8.06
N ARG A 688 -17.04 -1.84 -8.12
CA ARG A 688 -16.49 -0.78 -8.97
C ARG A 688 -16.74 -1.06 -10.45
N ASN A 689 -16.61 -2.32 -10.89
CA ASN A 689 -16.88 -2.70 -12.27
C ASN A 689 -18.38 -2.57 -12.62
N ASN A 690 -19.27 -2.82 -11.66
CA ASN A 690 -20.71 -2.71 -11.84
C ASN A 690 -21.27 -1.27 -11.81
N LYS A 691 -20.56 -0.30 -11.21
CA LYS A 691 -21.06 1.09 -11.00
C LYS A 691 -21.11 1.97 -12.27
N GLY A 692 -21.02 1.40 -13.48
CA GLY A 692 -21.12 2.13 -14.75
C GLY A 692 -19.88 2.99 -15.08
N PRO A 693 -19.84 3.64 -16.25
CA PRO A 693 -18.66 4.37 -16.72
C PRO A 693 -18.34 5.59 -15.83
N VAL A 694 -17.14 5.59 -15.26
CA VAL A 694 -16.58 6.67 -14.44
C VAL A 694 -16.07 7.78 -15.37
N ILE A 695 -16.46 9.04 -15.12
CA ILE A 695 -15.96 10.20 -15.86
C ILE A 695 -14.62 10.62 -15.27
N SER A 696 -13.57 10.54 -16.10
CA SER A 696 -12.22 10.97 -15.73
C SER A 696 -12.20 12.40 -15.19
N GLY A 697 -11.55 12.62 -14.04
CA GLY A 697 -11.45 13.92 -13.37
C GLY A 697 -12.49 14.19 -12.27
N ARG A 698 -13.47 13.29 -12.04
CA ARG A 698 -14.40 13.38 -10.90
C ARG A 698 -13.95 12.49 -9.75
N ILE A 699 -14.06 12.99 -8.52
CA ILE A 699 -13.85 12.21 -7.30
C ILE A 699 -15.20 11.60 -6.92
N TYR A 700 -15.27 10.27 -6.90
CA TYR A 700 -16.45 9.53 -6.49
C TYR A 700 -16.23 9.06 -5.05
N MET A 701 -16.94 9.67 -4.11
CA MET A 701 -16.94 9.25 -2.71
C MET A 701 -18.19 8.40 -2.48
N SER A 702 -18.02 7.08 -2.41
CA SER A 702 -19.05 6.16 -1.91
C SER A 702 -18.55 5.49 -0.64
N SER A 703 -19.47 4.95 0.17
CA SER A 703 -19.13 4.01 1.23
C SER A 703 -18.21 2.92 0.67
N VAL A 704 -17.20 2.54 1.46
CA VAL A 704 -16.30 1.44 1.12
C VAL A 704 -17.08 0.15 1.38
N ASP A 705 -17.45 -0.55 0.30
CA ASP A 705 -18.14 -1.84 0.37
C ASP A 705 -17.10 -2.92 0.74
N ASP A 706 -17.25 -3.60 1.88
CA ASP A 706 -16.36 -4.66 2.37
C ASP A 706 -17.07 -6.03 2.46
N LEU A 707 -16.40 -7.07 2.96
CA LEU A 707 -17.02 -8.39 3.15
C LEU A 707 -18.20 -8.36 4.14
N ASN A 708 -18.17 -7.50 5.17
CA ASN A 708 -19.27 -7.38 6.14
C ASN A 708 -20.57 -6.94 5.45
N THR A 709 -20.48 -6.17 4.37
CA THR A 709 -21.67 -5.82 3.57
C THR A 709 -22.37 -7.04 2.98
N LEU A 710 -21.68 -8.16 2.75
CA LEU A 710 -22.29 -9.39 2.23
C LEU A 710 -22.95 -10.26 3.31
N TYR A 711 -22.64 -10.08 4.59
CA TYR A 711 -23.17 -10.91 5.68
C TYR A 711 -24.70 -10.94 5.78
N PRO A 712 -25.45 -9.84 5.56
CA PRO A 712 -26.90 -9.89 5.46
C PRO A 712 -27.41 -10.85 4.37
N ALA A 713 -26.71 -10.95 3.23
CA ALA A 713 -27.04 -11.87 2.14
C ALA A 713 -26.58 -13.31 2.44
N PHE A 714 -25.49 -13.51 3.20
CA PHE A 714 -25.14 -14.83 3.73
C PHE A 714 -26.27 -15.35 4.63
N ALA A 715 -26.81 -14.50 5.50
CA ALA A 715 -27.95 -14.85 6.35
C ALA A 715 -29.21 -15.15 5.52
N ASP A 716 -29.49 -14.40 4.45
CA ASP A 716 -30.64 -14.69 3.56
C ASP A 716 -30.50 -16.07 2.88
N ILE A 717 -29.29 -16.44 2.47
CA ILE A 717 -28.99 -17.78 1.92
C ILE A 717 -29.07 -18.85 3.02
N ALA A 718 -28.65 -18.56 4.25
CA ALA A 718 -28.80 -19.47 5.37
C ALA A 718 -30.28 -19.75 5.66
N VAL A 719 -31.11 -18.71 5.76
CA VAL A 719 -32.58 -18.80 5.81
C VAL A 719 -33.11 -19.56 4.60
N MET A 720 -32.46 -19.44 3.44
CA MET A 720 -32.82 -20.23 2.26
C MET A 720 -32.70 -21.75 2.53
N LEU A 721 -31.64 -22.17 3.21
CA LEU A 721 -31.35 -23.59 3.49
C LEU A 721 -31.96 -24.10 4.81
N SER A 722 -32.58 -23.22 5.60
CA SER A 722 -33.11 -23.50 6.95
C SER A 722 -34.44 -24.27 6.91
N VAL A 723 -34.43 -25.54 6.51
CA VAL A 723 -35.65 -26.38 6.46
C VAL A 723 -36.05 -26.92 7.84
N SER A 724 -35.09 -27.06 8.76
CA SER A 724 -35.29 -27.53 10.13
C SER A 724 -34.21 -26.97 11.05
N GLU A 725 -34.45 -27.00 12.36
CA GLU A 725 -33.46 -26.66 13.38
C GLU A 725 -32.28 -27.66 13.36
N GLN A 726 -31.06 -27.15 13.33
CA GLN A 726 -29.83 -27.94 13.28
C GLN A 726 -28.99 -27.72 14.53
N ARG A 727 -28.25 -28.75 14.96
CA ARG A 727 -27.29 -28.66 16.06
C ARG A 727 -26.00 -27.99 15.60
N ILE A 728 -25.25 -27.44 16.55
CA ILE A 728 -23.91 -26.88 16.32
C ILE A 728 -22.99 -27.95 15.71
N SER A 729 -22.18 -27.54 14.73
CA SER A 729 -21.15 -28.37 14.12
C SER A 729 -20.15 -28.90 15.17
N GLN A 730 -19.93 -30.22 15.16
CA GLN A 730 -18.97 -30.86 16.08
C GLN A 730 -17.55 -30.31 15.92
N LYS A 731 -17.18 -29.88 14.70
CA LYS A 731 -15.88 -29.25 14.42
C LYS A 731 -15.71 -27.94 15.20
N VAL A 732 -16.78 -27.15 15.31
CA VAL A 732 -16.81 -25.89 16.06
C VAL A 732 -16.82 -26.13 17.56
N VAL A 733 -17.63 -27.08 18.05
CA VAL A 733 -17.64 -27.45 19.48
C VAL A 733 -16.25 -27.90 19.94
N THR A 734 -15.57 -28.72 19.14
CA THR A 734 -14.21 -29.19 19.43
C THR A 734 -13.22 -28.02 19.42
N ALA A 735 -13.32 -27.12 18.45
CA ALA A 735 -12.49 -25.92 18.35
C ALA A 735 -12.64 -24.95 19.54
N ILE A 736 -13.87 -24.76 20.03
CA ILE A 736 -14.15 -23.97 21.23
C ILE A 736 -13.50 -24.65 22.46
N GLY A 737 -13.68 -25.96 22.61
CA GLY A 737 -13.15 -26.72 23.74
C GLY A 737 -11.61 -26.79 23.77
N GLU A 738 -10.96 -26.87 22.61
CA GLU A 738 -9.51 -26.92 22.47
C GLU A 738 -8.85 -25.52 22.43
N GLY A 739 -9.65 -24.45 22.56
CA GLY A 739 -9.14 -23.09 22.77
C GLY A 739 -8.55 -22.44 21.52
N ILE A 740 -9.05 -22.75 20.32
CA ILE A 740 -8.58 -22.14 19.06
C ILE A 740 -8.79 -20.62 19.06
N PHE A 741 -9.96 -20.18 19.53
CA PHE A 741 -10.38 -18.78 19.44
C PHE A 741 -9.80 -17.99 20.61
N SER A 742 -9.17 -16.85 20.32
CA SER A 742 -8.80 -15.89 21.36
C SER A 742 -10.04 -15.27 21.99
N PHE A 743 -9.91 -14.68 23.18
CA PHE A 743 -11.03 -14.01 23.84
C PHE A 743 -11.64 -12.89 22.98
N SER A 744 -10.81 -12.12 22.26
CA SER A 744 -11.27 -11.12 21.29
C SER A 744 -12.01 -11.74 20.11
N ASP A 745 -11.53 -12.87 19.58
CA ASP A 745 -12.21 -13.56 18.48
C ASP A 745 -13.60 -14.02 18.90
N LYS A 746 -13.72 -14.62 20.10
CA LYS A 746 -15.02 -15.08 20.63
C LYS A 746 -16.01 -13.92 20.73
N LYS A 747 -15.58 -12.74 21.21
CA LYS A 747 -16.43 -11.55 21.28
C LYS A 747 -16.83 -11.02 19.91
N ASN A 748 -15.88 -10.94 18.98
CA ASN A 748 -16.16 -10.51 17.61
C ASN A 748 -17.12 -11.46 16.91
N ILE A 749 -16.94 -12.78 17.09
CA ILE A 749 -17.85 -13.81 16.60
C ILE A 749 -19.25 -13.61 17.16
N VAL A 750 -19.41 -13.45 18.49
CA VAL A 750 -20.73 -13.22 19.10
C VAL A 750 -21.38 -11.95 18.53
N TYR A 751 -20.62 -10.87 18.39
CA TYR A 751 -21.12 -9.62 17.80
C TYR A 751 -21.58 -9.83 16.35
N THR A 752 -20.75 -10.47 15.52
CA THR A 752 -21.07 -10.79 14.13
C THR A 752 -22.31 -11.67 14.05
N LEU A 753 -22.39 -12.77 14.80
CA LEU A 753 -23.54 -13.67 14.79
C LEU A 753 -24.83 -12.96 15.22
N LYS A 754 -24.80 -12.14 16.28
CA LYS A 754 -25.97 -11.34 16.71
C LYS A 754 -26.44 -10.36 15.62
N SER A 755 -25.53 -9.83 14.81
CA SER A 755 -25.89 -8.94 13.69
C SER A 755 -26.62 -9.66 12.54
N LEU A 756 -26.56 -10.99 12.48
CA LEU A 756 -27.20 -11.79 11.42
C LEU A 756 -28.66 -12.14 11.74
N THR A 757 -29.12 -11.93 12.97
CA THR A 757 -30.49 -12.26 13.38
C THR A 757 -31.51 -11.56 12.49
N LYS A 758 -32.47 -12.32 11.97
CA LYS A 758 -33.49 -11.79 11.04
C LYS A 758 -34.84 -11.67 11.72
N SER A 759 -35.59 -10.61 11.35
CA SER A 759 -36.99 -10.47 11.74
C SER A 759 -37.90 -11.33 10.86
N THR A 760 -38.96 -11.87 11.45
CA THR A 760 -40.02 -12.59 10.72
C THR A 760 -40.96 -11.64 9.97
N THR A 761 -40.97 -10.34 10.30
CA THR A 761 -41.86 -9.32 9.70
C THR A 761 -41.20 -8.54 8.57
N GLU A 762 -39.87 -8.40 8.59
CA GLU A 762 -39.11 -7.72 7.54
C GLU A 762 -38.63 -8.74 6.51
N VAL A 763 -39.50 -9.06 5.56
CA VAL A 763 -39.16 -9.93 4.44
C VAL A 763 -38.14 -9.21 3.57
N ALA A 764 -36.97 -9.82 3.39
CA ALA A 764 -35.98 -9.30 2.44
C ALA A 764 -36.62 -9.26 1.03
N GLU A 765 -36.61 -8.09 0.38
CA GLU A 765 -37.01 -7.92 -1.02
C GLU A 765 -35.97 -8.58 -1.95
N ASN A 766 -35.86 -9.91 -1.90
CA ASN A 766 -34.94 -10.67 -2.75
C ASN A 766 -35.68 -11.77 -3.53
N PHE A 767 -35.06 -12.26 -4.60
CA PHE A 767 -35.65 -13.24 -5.52
C PHE A 767 -35.52 -14.69 -5.02
N LEU A 768 -35.04 -14.92 -3.79
CA LEU A 768 -34.74 -16.27 -3.30
C LEU A 768 -36.00 -17.05 -2.95
N LYS A 769 -37.03 -16.38 -2.40
CA LYS A 769 -38.24 -17.02 -1.82
C LYS A 769 -39.47 -16.14 -1.79
N THR A 770 -40.62 -16.79 -1.53
CA THR A 770 -41.87 -16.12 -1.16
C THR A 770 -41.87 -15.73 0.33
N SER A 771 -42.68 -14.72 0.67
CA SER A 771 -42.82 -14.20 2.04
C SER A 771 -43.26 -15.26 3.06
N GLU A 772 -44.12 -16.20 2.67
CA GLU A 772 -44.64 -17.27 3.54
C GLU A 772 -43.55 -18.29 3.93
N GLU A 773 -42.74 -18.71 2.95
CA GLU A 773 -41.62 -19.62 3.22
C GLU A 773 -40.51 -18.97 4.05
N TYR A 774 -40.32 -17.66 3.89
CA TYR A 774 -39.32 -16.90 4.64
C TYR A 774 -39.63 -16.90 6.14
N ALA A 775 -40.86 -16.52 6.53
CA ALA A 775 -41.25 -16.39 7.93
C ALA A 775 -41.06 -17.69 8.74
N THR A 776 -41.35 -18.85 8.15
CA THR A 776 -41.19 -20.16 8.80
C THR A 776 -39.70 -20.51 9.00
N ARG A 777 -38.87 -20.24 7.99
CA ARG A 777 -37.47 -20.66 8.01
C ARG A 777 -36.55 -19.75 8.81
N VAL A 778 -36.91 -18.47 8.95
CA VAL A 778 -36.23 -17.53 9.87
C VAL A 778 -36.25 -18.05 11.31
N VAL A 779 -37.34 -18.69 11.75
CA VAL A 779 -37.42 -19.27 13.10
C VAL A 779 -36.39 -20.38 13.28
N PHE A 780 -36.27 -21.30 12.31
CA PHE A 780 -35.26 -22.37 12.37
C PHE A 780 -33.82 -21.84 12.31
N PHE A 781 -33.59 -20.81 11.51
CA PHE A 781 -32.30 -20.13 11.41
C PHE A 781 -31.89 -19.48 12.73
N ASN A 782 -32.74 -18.61 13.28
CA ASN A 782 -32.45 -17.88 14.51
C ASN A 782 -32.20 -18.84 15.68
N ARG A 783 -32.96 -19.94 15.80
CA ARG A 783 -32.72 -20.94 16.85
C ARG A 783 -31.34 -21.59 16.76
N THR A 784 -30.90 -22.00 15.57
CA THR A 784 -29.55 -22.56 15.42
C THR A 784 -28.48 -21.50 15.64
N LEU A 785 -28.70 -20.26 15.20
CA LEU A 785 -27.79 -19.14 15.45
C LEU A 785 -27.63 -18.88 16.96
N ASP A 786 -28.73 -18.91 17.72
CA ASP A 786 -28.74 -18.76 19.17
C ASP A 786 -27.96 -19.88 19.87
N MET A 787 -28.00 -21.11 19.35
CA MET A 787 -27.16 -22.20 19.87
C MET A 787 -25.67 -21.89 19.72
N TYR A 788 -25.22 -21.40 18.55
CA TYR A 788 -23.82 -21.00 18.34
C TYR A 788 -23.44 -19.84 19.26
N ILE A 789 -24.27 -18.80 19.35
CA ILE A 789 -24.05 -17.65 20.25
C ILE A 789 -23.88 -18.13 21.69
N SER A 790 -24.79 -18.99 22.16
CA SER A 790 -24.76 -19.53 23.53
C SER A 790 -23.47 -20.31 23.82
N ALA A 791 -23.01 -21.15 22.88
CA ALA A 791 -21.76 -21.91 23.06
C ALA A 791 -20.52 -21.00 23.18
N PHE A 792 -20.45 -19.92 22.39
CA PHE A 792 -19.37 -18.94 22.51
C PHE A 792 -19.49 -18.10 23.79
N GLU A 793 -20.69 -17.68 24.18
CA GLU A 793 -20.94 -16.95 25.43
C GLU A 793 -20.59 -17.79 26.67
N GLU A 794 -20.91 -19.08 26.68
CA GLU A 794 -20.49 -20.01 27.74
C GLU A 794 -18.97 -20.16 27.81
N SER A 795 -18.31 -20.24 26.66
CA SER A 795 -16.84 -20.26 26.60
C SER A 795 -16.22 -18.96 27.12
N ILE A 796 -16.77 -17.79 26.75
CA ILE A 796 -16.36 -16.47 27.26
C ILE A 796 -16.52 -16.42 28.78
N LYS A 797 -17.66 -16.87 29.31
CA LYS A 797 -17.89 -16.94 30.77
C LYS A 797 -16.84 -17.84 31.44
N SER A 798 -16.54 -19.00 30.85
CA SER A 798 -15.51 -19.92 31.37
C SER A 798 -14.12 -19.26 31.40
N ASP A 799 -13.75 -18.52 30.36
CA ASP A 799 -12.48 -17.80 30.30
C ASP A 799 -12.40 -16.72 31.38
N ILE A 800 -13.47 -15.92 31.56
CA ILE A 800 -13.55 -14.88 32.59
C ILE A 800 -13.40 -15.50 33.99
N ILE A 801 -14.09 -16.60 34.26
CA ILE A 801 -14.04 -17.29 35.55
C ILE A 801 -12.62 -17.81 35.84
N LYS A 802 -11.92 -18.35 34.83
CA LYS A 802 -10.56 -18.89 34.99
C LYS A 802 -9.46 -17.83 35.02
N ALA A 803 -9.75 -16.61 34.55
CA ALA A 803 -8.73 -15.58 34.42
C ALA A 803 -8.28 -15.05 35.80
N GLU A 804 -6.96 -14.97 35.97
CA GLU A 804 -6.33 -14.38 37.16
C GLU A 804 -6.45 -12.86 37.13
N ALA A 805 -6.46 -12.22 38.30
CA ALA A 805 -6.46 -10.77 38.39
C ALA A 805 -5.11 -10.15 37.94
N ASP A 806 -5.15 -9.01 37.28
CA ASP A 806 -3.96 -8.29 36.82
C ASP A 806 -3.33 -7.47 37.97
N ILE A 807 -2.40 -8.10 38.69
CA ILE A 807 -1.67 -7.47 39.79
C ILE A 807 -0.88 -6.23 39.32
N ASP A 808 -0.37 -6.24 38.08
CA ASP A 808 0.41 -5.12 37.54
C ASP A 808 -0.50 -3.90 37.27
N LEU A 809 -1.76 -4.14 36.88
CA LEU A 809 -2.78 -3.09 36.75
C LEU A 809 -3.08 -2.43 38.09
N PHE A 810 -3.31 -3.21 39.15
CA PHE A 810 -3.59 -2.67 40.48
C PHE A 810 -2.44 -1.81 41.00
N ARG A 811 -1.19 -2.25 40.77
CA ARG A 811 -0.01 -1.45 41.11
C ARG A 811 0.03 -0.12 40.35
N ARG A 812 -0.33 -0.09 39.07
CA ARG A 812 -0.40 1.17 38.29
C ARG A 812 -1.49 2.10 38.84
N ILE A 813 -2.64 1.55 39.26
CA ILE A 813 -3.69 2.32 39.94
C ILE A 813 -3.17 2.92 41.24
N ASP A 814 -2.53 2.12 42.10
CA ASP A 814 -1.96 2.56 43.38
C ASP A 814 -0.93 3.67 43.19
N MET A 815 -0.05 3.56 42.19
CA MET A 815 0.93 4.59 41.84
C MET A 815 0.26 5.88 41.36
N ASN A 816 -0.74 5.78 40.49
CA ASN A 816 -1.46 6.94 39.97
C ASN A 816 -2.18 7.71 41.09
N ILE A 817 -2.86 7.00 42.00
CA ILE A 817 -3.51 7.61 43.15
C ILE A 817 -2.46 8.25 44.07
N SER A 818 -1.37 7.54 44.38
CA SER A 818 -0.31 8.03 45.26
C SER A 818 0.35 9.32 44.75
N GLN A 819 0.50 9.47 43.43
CA GLN A 819 1.07 10.66 42.81
C GLN A 819 0.15 11.88 42.90
N ASN A 820 -1.17 11.69 42.77
CA ASN A 820 -2.12 12.78 42.66
C ASN A 820 -2.78 13.18 43.99
N VAL A 821 -2.89 12.27 44.96
CA VAL A 821 -3.64 12.50 46.22
C VAL A 821 -3.07 13.68 47.03
N VAL A 822 -1.77 13.92 46.97
CA VAL A 822 -1.12 15.02 47.72
C VAL A 822 -1.58 16.38 47.21
N ASP A 823 -1.71 16.52 45.90
CA ASP A 823 -2.19 17.76 45.29
C ASP A 823 -3.69 17.94 45.52
N ASP A 824 -4.48 16.87 45.55
CA ASP A 824 -5.90 16.93 45.87
C ASP A 824 -6.17 17.28 47.33
N ILE A 825 -5.42 16.72 48.28
CA ILE A 825 -5.45 17.10 49.72
C ILE A 825 -5.16 18.59 49.88
N LYS A 826 -4.23 19.15 49.11
CA LYS A 826 -3.88 20.59 49.18
C LYS A 826 -4.93 21.53 48.60
N LYS A 827 -5.89 21.03 47.80
CA LYS A 827 -6.96 21.85 47.21
C LYS A 827 -8.07 22.16 48.21
N ASP A 828 -8.35 21.24 49.14
CA ASP A 828 -9.34 21.44 50.18
C ASP A 828 -8.78 22.29 51.34
N HIS A 829 -9.57 23.23 51.85
CA HIS A 829 -9.09 24.15 52.88
C HIS A 829 -8.78 23.43 54.19
N LEU A 830 -9.68 22.57 54.70
CA LEU A 830 -9.48 21.90 55.98
C LEU A 830 -8.32 20.92 55.93
N LEU A 831 -8.21 20.18 54.82
CA LEU A 831 -7.09 19.26 54.62
C LEU A 831 -5.76 20.00 54.45
N SER A 832 -5.75 21.18 53.82
CA SER A 832 -4.54 22.00 53.65
C SER A 832 -3.96 22.57 54.96
N LEU A 833 -4.74 22.59 56.04
CA LEU A 833 -4.28 23.04 57.36
C LEU A 833 -3.36 22.02 58.04
N PHE A 834 -3.40 20.75 57.63
CA PHE A 834 -2.48 19.73 58.16
C PHE A 834 -1.09 19.83 57.53
N GLU A 835 -0.06 19.54 58.33
CA GLU A 835 1.25 19.20 57.80
C GLU A 835 1.20 17.77 57.21
N PHE A 836 1.17 17.67 55.88
CA PHE A 836 1.13 16.38 55.18
C PHE A 836 2.53 15.77 55.04
N THR A 837 2.72 14.55 55.54
CA THR A 837 3.95 13.76 55.36
C THR A 837 3.64 12.29 55.11
N PRO A 838 4.08 11.70 53.99
CA PRO A 838 4.05 10.24 53.83
C PRO A 838 5.07 9.61 54.79
N ASP A 839 4.62 8.65 55.61
CA ASP A 839 5.42 8.09 56.72
C ASP A 839 5.57 6.58 56.57
N THR A 840 6.76 6.07 56.87
CA THR A 840 7.08 4.63 56.88
C THR A 840 7.12 4.06 58.31
N GLY A 841 6.95 4.89 59.33
CA GLY A 841 7.00 4.52 60.73
C GLY A 841 5.79 3.70 61.19
N ILE A 842 6.04 2.70 62.05
CA ILE A 842 4.98 1.96 62.73
C ILE A 842 4.42 2.87 63.83
N SER A 843 3.16 3.32 63.68
CA SER A 843 2.41 4.11 64.66
C SER A 843 1.32 3.23 65.27
N GLU A 844 1.08 3.32 66.58
CA GLU A 844 -0.08 2.68 67.22
C GLU A 844 -1.42 3.37 66.87
N ARG A 845 -1.38 4.50 66.14
CA ARG A 845 -2.55 5.35 65.81
C ARG A 845 -3.10 5.18 64.39
N TRP A 846 -2.60 4.23 63.60
CA TRP A 846 -3.05 4.03 62.21
C TRP A 846 -4.52 3.56 62.15
N GLU A 847 -5.38 4.34 61.47
CA GLU A 847 -6.75 3.97 61.15
C GLU A 847 -6.83 3.36 59.74
N LYS A 848 -7.27 2.10 59.65
CA LYS A 848 -7.51 1.42 58.38
C LYS A 848 -8.79 1.93 57.73
N GLN A 849 -8.69 2.36 56.49
CA GLN A 849 -9.79 2.84 55.66
C GLN A 849 -9.83 2.02 54.36
N TRP A 850 -11.04 1.76 53.85
CA TRP A 850 -11.19 1.06 52.57
C TRP A 850 -12.43 1.48 51.82
N ILE A 851 -12.39 1.34 50.49
CA ILE A 851 -13.53 1.52 49.59
C ILE A 851 -13.66 0.26 48.75
N ASN A 852 -14.90 -0.24 48.64
CA ASN A 852 -15.24 -1.39 47.80
C ASN A 852 -16.01 -0.93 46.56
N ILE A 853 -15.61 -1.42 45.40
CA ILE A 853 -16.21 -1.08 44.10
C ILE A 853 -16.53 -2.38 43.38
N GLY A 854 -17.80 -2.56 43.00
CA GLY A 854 -18.20 -3.67 42.12
C GLY A 854 -17.74 -3.40 40.70
N ILE A 855 -17.04 -4.36 40.10
CA ILE A 855 -16.50 -4.26 38.75
C ILE A 855 -16.62 -5.59 38.00
N ASP A 856 -16.73 -5.54 36.68
CA ASP A 856 -16.69 -6.75 35.86
C ASP A 856 -15.31 -7.40 35.96
N LYS A 857 -15.26 -8.71 36.26
CA LYS A 857 -14.00 -9.46 36.42
C LYS A 857 -13.13 -9.37 35.17
N GLU A 858 -13.75 -9.35 33.98
CA GLU A 858 -13.07 -9.16 32.71
C GLU A 858 -12.17 -7.91 32.70
N SER A 859 -12.66 -6.81 33.28
CA SER A 859 -12.00 -5.49 33.25
C SER A 859 -10.72 -5.43 34.07
N VAL A 860 -10.56 -6.36 35.02
CA VAL A 860 -9.45 -6.45 35.97
C VAL A 860 -8.63 -7.74 35.82
N ALA A 861 -8.96 -8.56 34.82
CA ALA A 861 -8.33 -9.84 34.57
C ALA A 861 -7.12 -9.72 33.65
N LYS A 862 -6.08 -10.49 33.95
CA LYS A 862 -4.83 -10.54 33.20
C LYS A 862 -5.07 -11.22 31.85
N LYS A 863 -4.54 -10.61 30.78
CA LYS A 863 -4.60 -11.12 29.38
C LYS A 863 -6.01 -11.18 28.75
N LEU A 864 -7.05 -10.63 29.39
CA LEU A 864 -8.33 -10.36 28.73
C LEU A 864 -8.29 -8.95 28.14
N GLY A 865 -8.71 -8.79 26.88
CA GLY A 865 -8.37 -7.65 26.02
C GLY A 865 -8.88 -6.26 26.40
N ARG A 866 -9.61 -6.10 27.51
CA ARG A 866 -10.02 -4.80 28.05
C ARG A 866 -9.52 -4.67 29.49
N THR A 867 -8.44 -3.93 29.68
CA THR A 867 -8.00 -3.49 31.01
C THR A 867 -8.51 -2.08 31.26
N ILE A 868 -9.01 -1.83 32.46
CA ILE A 868 -9.37 -0.46 32.87
C ILE A 868 -8.15 0.45 32.88
N ASP A 869 -8.39 1.73 32.56
CA ASP A 869 -7.35 2.75 32.67
C ASP A 869 -6.93 2.90 34.15
N PRO A 870 -5.63 2.99 34.47
CA PRO A 870 -5.17 3.36 35.81
C PRO A 870 -5.78 4.65 36.38
N THR A 871 -6.31 5.56 35.54
CA THR A 871 -7.03 6.77 35.96
C THR A 871 -8.51 6.55 36.24
N PHE A 872 -9.03 5.33 36.10
CA PHE A 872 -10.44 5.00 36.33
C PHE A 872 -10.91 5.41 37.72
N PHE A 873 -10.05 5.31 38.74
CA PHE A 873 -10.34 5.76 40.09
C PHE A 873 -9.69 7.12 40.39
N PRO A 874 -10.46 8.21 40.54
CA PRO A 874 -9.91 9.53 40.81
C PRO A 874 -9.46 9.66 42.27
N SER A 875 -8.29 10.27 42.48
CA SER A 875 -7.71 10.53 43.81
C SER A 875 -8.55 11.48 44.67
N THR A 876 -9.42 12.29 44.07
CA THR A 876 -10.36 13.17 44.78
C THR A 876 -11.31 12.39 45.68
N THR A 877 -11.77 11.21 45.26
CA THR A 877 -12.65 10.34 46.08
C THR A 877 -11.97 9.91 47.38
N ILE A 878 -10.63 9.78 47.37
CA ILE A 878 -9.86 9.48 48.58
C ILE A 878 -9.75 10.72 49.46
N ALA A 879 -9.45 11.88 48.87
CA ALA A 879 -9.41 13.13 49.60
C ALA A 879 -10.75 13.40 50.32
N ASP A 880 -11.89 13.14 49.67
CA ASP A 880 -13.21 13.28 50.27
C ASP A 880 -13.44 12.30 51.45
N ASN A 881 -12.93 11.06 51.36
CA ASN A 881 -13.02 10.11 52.47
C ASN A 881 -12.12 10.49 53.66
N ILE A 882 -10.94 11.04 53.37
CA ILE A 882 -10.05 11.61 54.41
C ILE A 882 -10.75 12.81 55.07
N LEU A 883 -11.37 13.69 54.27
CA LEU A 883 -12.14 14.83 54.76
C LEU A 883 -13.32 14.40 55.65
N ASN A 884 -14.07 13.37 55.26
CA ASN A 884 -15.14 12.80 56.09
C ASN A 884 -14.61 12.27 57.44
N THR A 885 -13.42 11.67 57.44
CA THR A 885 -12.75 11.22 58.67
C THR A 885 -12.39 12.40 59.57
N VAL A 886 -11.89 13.50 58.98
CA VAL A 886 -11.60 14.75 59.69
C VAL A 886 -12.87 15.35 60.29
N HIS A 887 -13.97 15.45 59.54
CA HIS A 887 -15.26 15.92 60.05
C HIS A 887 -15.74 15.08 61.25
N ARG A 888 -15.64 13.75 61.16
CA ARG A 888 -15.98 12.84 62.27
C ARG A 888 -15.12 13.09 63.51
N LYS A 889 -13.80 13.28 63.34
CA LYS A 889 -12.88 13.57 64.45
C LYS A 889 -13.19 14.91 65.12
N LEU A 890 -13.49 15.95 64.34
CA LEU A 890 -13.91 17.26 64.84
C LEU A 890 -15.20 17.17 65.67
N PHE A 891 -16.17 16.39 65.21
CA PHE A 891 -17.42 16.17 65.95
C PHE A 891 -17.19 15.42 67.26
N ILE A 892 -16.33 14.39 67.27
CA ILE A 892 -15.98 13.67 68.52
C ILE A 892 -15.25 14.59 69.49
N ASN A 893 -14.38 15.47 69.00
CA ASN A 893 -13.54 16.37 69.81
C ASN A 893 -14.17 17.76 70.05
N ARG A 894 -15.51 17.85 70.02
CA ARG A 894 -16.30 19.11 70.04
C ARG A 894 -16.19 20.01 71.28
N GLY A 895 -15.31 19.72 72.24
CA GLY A 895 -15.17 20.48 73.48
C GLY A 895 -16.41 20.42 74.39
N GLN A 896 -16.37 21.11 75.54
CA GLN A 896 -17.50 21.21 76.49
C GLN A 896 -18.36 22.48 76.28
N LEU A 897 -17.88 23.47 75.53
CA LEU A 897 -18.62 24.70 75.25
C LEU A 897 -19.60 24.46 74.09
N SER A 898 -20.89 24.35 74.43
CA SER A 898 -22.00 24.25 73.49
C SER A 898 -22.98 25.39 73.74
N GLU A 899 -23.36 26.14 72.71
CA GLU A 899 -24.38 27.18 72.78
C GLU A 899 -25.43 26.99 71.69
N ASP A 900 -26.69 27.30 72.01
CA ASP A 900 -27.78 27.27 71.04
C ASP A 900 -27.92 28.65 70.39
N ILE A 901 -28.08 28.67 69.07
CA ILE A 901 -28.12 29.90 68.27
C ILE A 901 -29.35 29.93 67.38
N GLY A 902 -30.13 31.02 67.50
CA GLY A 902 -31.37 31.20 66.72
C GLY A 902 -31.19 31.96 65.40
N ASN A 903 -30.07 32.66 65.19
CA ASN A 903 -29.82 33.35 63.91
C ASN A 903 -28.33 33.56 63.60
N LEU A 904 -28.04 33.82 62.31
CA LEU A 904 -26.67 33.95 61.79
C LEU A 904 -25.90 35.16 62.34
N ASP A 905 -26.58 36.27 62.64
CA ASP A 905 -25.94 37.48 63.17
C ASP A 905 -25.43 37.23 64.60
N GLU A 906 -26.20 36.46 65.39
CA GLU A 906 -25.82 35.97 66.73
C GLU A 906 -24.60 35.03 66.67
N LEU A 907 -24.56 34.09 65.72
CA LEU A 907 -23.40 33.22 65.47
C LEU A 907 -22.14 34.05 65.22
N PHE A 908 -22.21 35.04 64.33
CA PHE A 908 -21.05 35.84 63.95
C PHE A 908 -20.58 36.75 65.09
N HIS A 909 -21.51 37.30 65.87
CA HIS A 909 -21.18 38.10 67.05
C HIS A 909 -20.46 37.25 68.12
N LYS A 910 -20.96 36.04 68.39
CA LYS A 910 -20.35 35.08 69.32
C LYS A 910 -18.97 34.65 68.86
N VAL A 911 -18.81 34.28 67.58
CA VAL A 911 -17.51 33.94 66.99
C VAL A 911 -16.53 35.10 67.18
N LYS A 912 -16.95 36.35 66.93
CA LYS A 912 -16.10 37.55 67.14
C LYS A 912 -15.69 37.75 68.61
N ILE A 913 -16.55 37.41 69.58
CA ILE A 913 -16.23 37.45 71.02
C ILE A 913 -15.17 36.40 71.37
N PHE A 914 -15.30 35.19 70.84
CA PHE A 914 -14.33 34.10 71.05
C PHE A 914 -12.97 34.40 70.39
N MET A 915 -12.95 35.15 69.29
CA MET A 915 -11.75 35.50 68.52
C MET A 915 -10.87 36.62 69.11
N LYS A 916 -11.07 37.05 70.37
CA LYS A 916 -10.38 38.19 71.03
C LYS A 916 -8.83 38.15 71.07
N LYS A 917 -8.19 37.06 70.63
CA LYS A 917 -6.73 36.83 70.70
C LYS A 917 -5.94 36.89 69.37
N GLU A 918 -6.53 37.30 68.24
CA GLU A 918 -5.85 37.27 66.91
C GLU A 918 -5.30 35.88 66.50
N GLU A 919 -5.94 34.79 66.93
CA GLU A 919 -5.61 33.43 66.47
C GLU A 919 -6.37 33.11 65.17
N ASP A 920 -5.71 32.52 64.17
CA ASP A 920 -6.36 32.09 62.92
C ASP A 920 -7.26 30.87 63.20
N CYS A 921 -8.55 31.00 62.88
CA CYS A 921 -9.56 29.97 63.14
C CYS A 921 -10.37 29.66 61.88
N THR A 922 -11.09 28.55 61.90
CA THR A 922 -12.06 28.17 60.88
C THR A 922 -13.40 27.86 61.55
N LEU A 923 -14.44 28.55 61.09
CA LEU A 923 -15.82 28.28 61.43
C LEU A 923 -16.40 27.32 60.39
N ILE A 924 -16.67 26.09 60.80
CA ILE A 924 -17.25 25.06 59.96
C ILE A 924 -18.76 25.04 60.21
N VAL A 925 -19.55 25.38 59.21
CA VAL A 925 -21.02 25.43 59.29
C VAL A 925 -21.60 24.20 58.59
N TYR A 926 -22.30 23.35 59.34
CA TYR A 926 -22.96 22.15 58.85
C TYR A 926 -24.47 22.38 58.69
N GLY A 927 -25.01 21.87 57.58
CA GLY A 927 -26.44 21.87 57.30
C GLY A 927 -26.96 23.18 56.73
N ASP A 928 -28.20 23.15 56.23
CA ASP A 928 -28.73 24.23 55.39
C ASP A 928 -29.45 25.34 56.15
N CYS A 929 -29.54 25.26 57.48
CA CYS A 929 -30.26 26.25 58.30
C CYS A 929 -29.86 27.71 58.00
N PHE A 930 -28.57 27.95 57.71
CA PHE A 930 -28.05 29.28 57.38
C PHE A 930 -27.58 29.44 55.92
N SER A 931 -27.75 28.43 55.06
CA SER A 931 -27.19 28.41 53.70
C SER A 931 -27.59 29.63 52.88
N ARG A 932 -28.90 29.94 52.80
CA ARG A 932 -29.42 31.09 52.05
C ARG A 932 -28.88 32.42 52.59
N LYS A 933 -28.82 32.59 53.91
CA LYS A 933 -28.31 33.83 54.53
C LYS A 933 -26.81 33.99 54.31
N LEU A 934 -26.04 32.90 54.35
CA LEU A 934 -24.62 32.89 54.02
C LEU A 934 -24.36 33.28 52.56
N TYR A 935 -25.14 32.77 51.61
CA TYR A 935 -25.01 33.20 50.21
C TYR A 935 -25.46 34.66 49.99
N GLU A 936 -26.55 35.10 50.63
CA GLU A 936 -27.02 36.49 50.54
C GLU A 936 -26.01 37.50 51.11
N LEU A 937 -25.27 37.11 52.16
CA LEU A 937 -24.20 37.93 52.75
C LEU A 937 -23.04 38.18 51.78
N GLU A 938 -22.81 37.34 50.76
CA GLU A 938 -21.80 37.62 49.74
C GLU A 938 -22.11 38.93 48.99
N TYR A 939 -23.39 39.26 48.80
CA TYR A 939 -23.85 40.41 48.00
C TYR A 939 -24.26 41.64 48.85
N CYS A 940 -24.54 41.47 50.14
CA CYS A 940 -24.99 42.53 51.04
C CYS A 940 -23.83 43.23 51.78
N THR A 941 -23.08 44.09 51.08
CA THR A 941 -21.91 44.81 51.64
C THR A 941 -22.22 45.71 52.83
N ASP A 942 -23.45 46.21 52.94
CA ASP A 942 -23.84 47.16 53.99
C ASP A 942 -23.79 46.52 55.39
N LYS A 943 -24.00 45.20 55.48
CA LYS A 943 -23.93 44.43 56.73
C LYS A 943 -22.51 43.99 57.11
N HIS A 944 -21.52 44.15 56.22
CA HIS A 944 -20.16 43.63 56.45
C HIS A 944 -19.45 44.35 57.60
N ASN A 945 -19.60 45.68 57.69
CA ASN A 945 -18.96 46.46 58.75
C ASN A 945 -19.55 46.16 60.14
N GLU A 946 -20.87 45.94 60.22
CA GLU A 946 -21.57 45.62 61.46
C GLU A 946 -21.15 44.25 62.02
N LEU A 947 -21.07 43.24 61.14
CA LEU A 947 -20.71 41.87 61.50
C LEU A 947 -19.19 41.63 61.54
N GLY A 948 -18.37 42.61 61.14
CA GLY A 948 -16.90 42.50 61.13
C GLY A 948 -16.36 41.56 60.03
N ILE A 949 -17.07 41.48 58.90
CA ILE A 949 -16.77 40.63 57.76
C ILE A 949 -15.74 41.32 56.85
N LYS A 950 -14.68 40.60 56.47
CA LYS A 950 -13.70 41.01 55.46
C LYS A 950 -13.86 40.13 54.23
N ARG A 951 -13.98 40.73 53.04
CA ARG A 951 -13.90 39.99 51.78
C ARG A 951 -12.45 39.57 51.52
N VAL A 952 -12.27 38.33 51.08
CA VAL A 952 -10.98 37.79 50.68
C VAL A 952 -10.92 37.80 49.16
N SER A 953 -9.86 38.37 48.57
CA SER A 953 -9.62 38.30 47.13
C SER A 953 -9.45 36.84 46.69
N LYS A 954 -10.01 36.46 45.53
CA LYS A 954 -9.89 35.11 44.98
C LYS A 954 -8.44 34.61 45.07
N PRO A 955 -8.17 33.43 45.67
CA PRO A 955 -6.81 32.94 45.80
C PRO A 955 -6.19 32.68 44.43
N GLU A 956 -4.88 32.96 44.28
CA GLU A 956 -4.11 32.67 43.06
C GLU A 956 -4.07 31.17 42.70
N LYS A 957 -4.45 30.28 43.64
CA LYS A 957 -4.36 28.81 43.55
C LYS A 957 -5.67 28.09 43.16
N GLY A 958 -6.62 28.77 42.52
CA GLY A 958 -7.84 28.15 42.00
C GLY A 958 -9.00 28.06 43.01
N TYR A 959 -10.13 27.51 42.57
CA TYR A 959 -11.37 27.39 43.36
C TYR A 959 -11.17 26.44 44.55
N GLN A 960 -11.38 26.93 45.78
CA GLN A 960 -11.43 26.10 46.98
C GLN A 960 -12.87 25.66 47.23
N PRO A 961 -13.19 24.35 47.18
CA PRO A 961 -14.51 23.84 47.54
C PRO A 961 -14.88 24.26 48.98
N HIS A 962 -16.17 24.50 49.24
CA HIS A 962 -16.74 24.76 50.57
C HIS A 962 -16.32 26.05 51.29
N VAL A 963 -15.28 26.78 50.85
CA VAL A 963 -14.88 28.05 51.47
C VAL A 963 -15.67 29.23 50.90
N LEU A 964 -16.24 30.06 51.79
CA LEU A 964 -16.91 31.29 51.38
C LEU A 964 -15.91 32.43 51.10
N GLN A 965 -16.23 33.34 50.18
CA GLN A 965 -15.34 34.44 49.75
C GLN A 965 -15.20 35.59 50.77
N TYR A 966 -15.53 35.32 52.03
CA TYR A 966 -15.49 36.29 53.11
C TYR A 966 -15.23 35.60 54.46
N MET A 967 -14.63 36.34 55.39
CA MET A 967 -14.17 35.85 56.68
C MET A 967 -14.54 36.82 57.80
N ILE A 968 -14.62 36.37 59.05
CA ILE A 968 -14.94 37.22 60.22
C ILE A 968 -13.65 37.48 61.00
N GLY A 969 -13.13 38.71 60.96
CA GLY A 969 -11.80 38.99 61.53
C GLY A 969 -10.70 38.18 60.82
N ASN A 970 -10.11 37.19 61.52
CA ASN A 970 -9.15 36.21 60.99
C ASN A 970 -9.76 34.78 60.91
N CYS A 971 -11.09 34.64 60.96
CA CYS A 971 -11.78 33.35 60.96
C CYS A 971 -12.36 33.00 59.57
N THR A 972 -11.83 31.97 58.91
CA THR A 972 -12.34 31.45 57.62
C THR A 972 -13.69 30.76 57.82
N ILE A 973 -14.63 30.91 56.88
CA ILE A 973 -15.91 30.22 56.93
C ILE A 973 -15.90 29.07 55.92
N TYR A 974 -16.07 27.85 56.43
CA TYR A 974 -16.15 26.62 55.66
C TYR A 974 -17.57 26.05 55.76
N PHE A 975 -18.24 25.85 54.63
CA PHE A 975 -19.65 25.49 54.56
C PHE A 975 -19.85 24.07 54.00
N VAL A 976 -20.50 23.22 54.80
CA VAL A 976 -20.82 21.83 54.47
C VAL A 976 -22.34 21.72 54.25
N PRO A 977 -22.81 21.78 52.98
CA PRO A 977 -24.23 21.63 52.66
C PRO A 977 -24.73 20.20 52.92
N ASP A 978 -26.05 20.01 52.93
CA ASP A 978 -26.71 18.69 52.95
C ASP A 978 -26.39 17.80 54.17
N CYS A 979 -25.92 18.37 55.29
CA CYS A 979 -25.79 17.65 56.56
C CYS A 979 -27.16 17.55 57.27
N GLN A 980 -27.53 16.37 57.78
CA GLN A 980 -28.80 16.16 58.49
C GLN A 980 -28.89 16.97 59.79
N ASP A 981 -27.76 17.17 60.46
CA ASP A 981 -27.66 17.93 61.70
C ASP A 981 -27.21 19.37 61.41
N ASN A 982 -27.92 20.35 61.98
CA ASN A 982 -27.60 21.77 61.81
C ASN A 982 -26.80 22.29 63.01
N TYR A 983 -25.49 22.45 62.83
CA TYR A 983 -24.60 23.00 63.85
C TYR A 983 -23.37 23.65 63.22
N SER A 984 -22.64 24.45 63.99
CA SER A 984 -21.34 25.00 63.58
C SER A 984 -20.24 24.65 64.58
N LEU A 985 -19.03 24.42 64.10
CA LEU A 985 -17.84 24.19 64.93
C LEU A 985 -16.84 25.32 64.70
N LEU A 986 -16.37 25.94 65.78
CA LEU A 986 -15.26 26.89 65.73
C LEU A 986 -13.97 26.20 66.14
N VAL A 987 -13.02 26.10 65.21
CA VAL A 987 -11.77 25.34 65.39
C VAL A 987 -10.57 26.26 65.17
N ARG A 988 -9.49 26.11 65.95
CA ARG A 988 -8.25 26.83 65.65
C ARG A 988 -7.54 26.16 64.47
N ASN A 989 -6.95 26.96 63.59
CA ASN A 989 -6.20 26.39 62.48
C ASN A 989 -4.94 25.66 62.98
N SER A 990 -4.38 26.07 64.12
CA SER A 990 -3.26 25.37 64.79
C SER A 990 -3.64 24.01 65.40
N SER A 991 -4.93 23.68 65.50
CA SER A 991 -5.40 22.38 66.02
C SER A 991 -5.18 21.25 65.02
N PHE A 992 -5.00 21.58 63.73
CA PHE A 992 -4.72 20.63 62.67
C PHE A 992 -3.22 20.31 62.69
N GLY A 993 -2.87 19.15 63.26
CA GLY A 993 -1.48 18.72 63.43
C GLY A 993 -0.92 18.09 62.16
N ARG A 994 -0.57 16.81 62.24
CA ARG A 994 -0.03 16.04 61.11
C ARG A 994 -1.09 15.15 60.48
N LEU A 995 -1.09 15.11 59.15
CA LEU A 995 -1.83 14.14 58.36
C LEU A 995 -0.83 13.19 57.71
N ARG A 996 -0.83 11.93 58.13
CA ARG A 996 0.07 10.91 57.62
C ARG A 996 -0.72 9.85 56.87
N LEU A 997 -0.20 9.48 55.72
CA LEU A 997 -0.57 8.26 55.00
C LEU A 997 0.60 7.30 55.11
N PHE A 998 0.29 6.04 55.42
CA PHE A 998 1.31 5.00 55.46
C PHE A 998 1.90 4.77 54.07
N ARG A 999 3.23 4.80 53.96
CA ARG A 999 3.96 4.53 52.73
C ARG A 999 4.46 3.10 52.74
N TYR A 1000 3.93 2.29 51.83
CA TYR A 1000 4.32 0.89 51.66
C TYR A 1000 5.74 0.77 51.06
N PRO A 1001 6.40 -0.41 51.21
CA PRO A 1001 7.77 -0.61 50.72
C PRO A 1001 7.97 -0.41 49.21
N ASP A 1002 6.89 -0.46 48.42
CA ASP A 1002 6.90 -0.28 46.97
C ASP A 1002 6.65 1.17 46.53
N ASP A 1003 6.73 2.10 47.48
CA ASP A 1003 6.55 3.54 47.31
C ASP A 1003 5.11 4.02 47.09
N THR A 1004 4.14 3.12 47.20
CA THR A 1004 2.71 3.45 47.14
C THR A 1004 2.16 3.82 48.52
N MET A 1005 1.08 4.60 48.57
CA MET A 1005 0.32 4.91 49.79
C MET A 1005 -1.00 4.12 49.89
N PHE A 1006 -1.29 3.31 48.88
CA PHE A 1006 -2.53 2.58 48.72
C PHE A 1006 -2.23 1.15 48.31
N CYS A 1007 -3.07 0.22 48.73
CA CYS A 1007 -3.02 -1.16 48.30
C CYS A 1007 -4.36 -1.51 47.66
N THR A 1008 -4.34 -1.71 46.35
CA THR A 1008 -5.50 -2.18 45.59
C THR A 1008 -5.41 -3.67 45.38
N PHE A 1009 -6.47 -4.37 45.75
CA PHE A 1009 -6.62 -5.79 45.45
C PHE A 1009 -8.05 -6.09 45.08
N CYS A 1010 -8.26 -7.26 44.48
CA CYS A 1010 -9.57 -7.67 44.01
C CYS A 1010 -9.90 -9.04 44.57
N ARG A 1011 -11.17 -9.23 44.93
CA ARG A 1011 -11.74 -10.51 45.35
C ARG A 1011 -12.93 -10.84 44.47
N GLU A 1012 -13.18 -12.12 44.25
CA GLU A 1012 -14.38 -12.56 43.55
C GLU A 1012 -15.63 -12.18 44.34
N ASP A 1013 -16.67 -11.78 43.61
CA ASP A 1013 -17.99 -11.57 44.22
C ASP A 1013 -18.58 -12.95 44.58
N ALA A 1014 -19.17 -13.04 45.77
CA ALA A 1014 -19.74 -14.29 46.27
C ALA A 1014 -21.03 -14.68 45.52
N ASP A 1015 -21.75 -13.68 44.98
CA ASP A 1015 -23.06 -13.87 44.35
C ASP A 1015 -22.97 -14.02 42.81
N ASP A 1016 -21.91 -13.48 42.18
CA ASP A 1016 -21.71 -13.54 40.72
C ASP A 1016 -20.22 -13.73 40.36
N PRO A 1017 -19.79 -14.91 39.87
CA PRO A 1017 -18.39 -15.19 39.55
C PRO A 1017 -17.86 -14.41 38.32
N LEU A 1018 -18.73 -13.69 37.59
CA LEU A 1018 -18.35 -12.77 36.53
C LEU A 1018 -18.06 -11.36 37.05
N LYS A 1019 -18.38 -11.08 38.31
CA LYS A 1019 -18.08 -9.83 38.99
C LYS A 1019 -16.96 -10.00 39.98
N SER A 1020 -16.32 -8.90 40.29
CA SER A 1020 -15.31 -8.83 41.33
C SER A 1020 -15.46 -7.55 42.12
N ILE A 1021 -15.04 -7.61 43.38
CA ILE A 1021 -15.04 -6.47 44.29
C ILE A 1021 -13.59 -5.99 44.36
N MET A 1022 -13.34 -4.83 43.77
CA MET A 1022 -12.07 -4.13 43.90
C MET A 1022 -12.08 -3.35 45.21
N THR A 1023 -11.08 -3.58 46.05
CA THR A 1023 -10.92 -2.93 47.34
C THR A 1023 -9.66 -2.06 47.31
N HIS A 1024 -9.83 -0.77 47.52
CA HIS A 1024 -8.73 0.16 47.77
C HIS A 1024 -8.55 0.31 49.28
N LEU A 1025 -7.38 -0.04 49.80
CA LEU A 1025 -7.04 0.03 51.22
C LEU A 1025 -5.95 1.08 51.48
N TRP A 1026 -6.11 1.88 52.52
CA TRP A 1026 -5.05 2.76 53.03
C TRP A 1026 -5.10 2.89 54.55
N GLU A 1027 -3.99 3.35 55.12
CA GLU A 1027 -3.85 3.62 56.55
C GLU A 1027 -3.59 5.11 56.76
N LEU A 1028 -4.40 5.72 57.62
CA LEU A 1028 -4.42 7.16 57.86
C LEU A 1028 -4.17 7.45 59.35
N ASP A 1029 -3.33 8.43 59.65
CA ASP A 1029 -3.24 9.06 60.97
C ASP A 1029 -3.46 10.56 60.80
N ALA A 1030 -4.53 11.06 61.42
CA ALA A 1030 -4.92 12.47 61.38
C ALA A 1030 -4.93 12.98 62.82
N GLU A 1031 -3.91 13.76 63.18
CA GLU A 1031 -3.67 14.24 64.54
C GLU A 1031 -4.35 15.60 64.76
N MET A 1032 -5.28 15.65 65.71
CA MET A 1032 -5.90 16.89 66.20
C MET A 1032 -5.34 17.21 67.59
N THR A 1033 -4.63 18.32 67.72
CA THR A 1033 -3.83 18.65 68.91
C THR A 1033 -4.61 19.35 70.01
N ASP A 1034 -5.66 20.10 69.65
CA ASP A 1034 -6.51 20.85 70.58
C ASP A 1034 -8.00 20.47 70.40
N PRO A 1035 -8.83 20.57 71.46
CA PRO A 1035 -10.28 20.44 71.34
C PRO A 1035 -10.89 21.62 70.56
N VAL A 1036 -12.06 21.38 69.94
CA VAL A 1036 -12.86 22.44 69.30
C VAL A 1036 -13.20 23.54 70.31
N ILE A 1037 -13.11 24.81 69.91
CA ILE A 1037 -13.29 25.97 70.79
C ILE A 1037 -14.74 26.04 71.29
N ALA A 1038 -15.69 25.92 70.37
CA ALA A 1038 -17.11 25.97 70.66
C ALA A 1038 -17.92 25.22 69.58
N MET A 1039 -19.01 24.59 70.02
CA MET A 1039 -20.06 24.06 69.15
C MET A 1039 -21.29 24.95 69.26
N PHE A 1040 -21.90 25.28 68.14
CA PHE A 1040 -23.11 26.08 68.06
C PHE A 1040 -24.24 25.26 67.46
N ASN A 1041 -25.26 24.90 68.24
CA ASN A 1041 -26.41 24.20 67.70
C ASN A 1041 -27.36 25.22 67.07
N HIS A 1042 -27.85 24.94 65.87
CA HIS A 1042 -28.80 25.83 65.21
C HIS A 1042 -30.22 25.39 65.60
N VAL A 1043 -30.94 26.23 66.34
CA VAL A 1043 -32.26 25.91 66.94
C VAL A 1043 -33.39 26.69 66.29
#